data_AF-A0A1I1HJW9-F1
#
_entry.id   AF-A0A1I1HJW9-F1
#
_cell.length_a   1.000
_cell.length_b   1.000
_cell.length_c   1.000
_cell.angle_alpha   90.00
_cell.angle_beta   90.00
_cell.angle_gamma   90.00
#
_symmetry.space_group_name_H-M   'P 1'
#
loop_
_entity.id
_entity.type
_entity.pdbx_description
1 polymer ?
#
loop_
_entity_poly.entity_id
_entity_poly.type
_entity_poly.pdbx_seq_one_letter_code
_entity_poly.pdbx_strand_id
1 'polypeptide(L)'
;MTTFEPVAARLAGGFTRPIDQDTLRKALQKALPATDLGELDAIKDLPGMVGAGATTLHKVWRAGIDLGARAGQPRIDAIAALQEAVFAELPEGMLPPGEIVERARKRLPQAMKILGPVQVRGLTDMSPCWRPLFLELAEHVEVRWVAGPRHVPEWLAGSRVIIEHSPSSSPTLQATSASTALHEAIEALRWARELIASGRAKPSEIAIAAASPGDYDDHFLTLRADTNLDLKFVHGTSALASRDGQAAAALAEILVRGITHSRMRRLASLCRGCGLFEPLPEGWLRVIPEDAPMATPASWQRLFANLTAASWPDEVDHTGELRRLVDTITSSLDDAEEIGRAVLPPTALTIWRRGVEAGPVVALPLNLEGLRSLEDSKDAPSSVAWMPASALAAAPRPFVRLLGLTSRGWPRMGSDDRLLPDHVVPTSELSPLSIGVADRRDFETIAATTEKELVLSRPRRDGEGRLLGKSPLLHGRTADETYLQRNDVPAHAMSEVDRITARSAEFRLTPLARSAEGCWVDWFREEVTAHDGLIRAHHPMIDGLLDRMQSATSLKRLLRDPLGFVWRYGFGWKTPRVGIDPLTLDNREFGEILHGVLEKTVVDLEAEGGLITADAASVRAAIDRALENTRDSFEAERAVPPAAIWSRTLAEVRGLAVAIVRPEDEVPLPEQRSFAEVPFSREDVDASIELPWDPAEAVTIPLAGFRITGAIDRLNISGDGTKVRVNDYKTGRPPRSADEYVLDGGKEIQRALYAFAVKQLLGSDIEVEAALNFPRHGRSLPLANADEVLEQLSIFLAAARSNLQGGRALPGPDTAIAYNDLRFALPANAAKSWFNRKRAPATLALDDAAAIWEVK
;
A
#
# COMPACT_ATOMS: atom_id res chain seq x y z
N MET A 1 15.76 -35.71 22.17
CA MET A 1 16.72 -35.09 21.24
C MET A 1 16.82 -33.61 21.59
N THR A 2 18.01 -33.04 21.58
CA THR A 2 18.26 -31.61 21.85
C THR A 2 19.57 -31.20 21.14
N THR A 3 19.88 -29.91 21.07
CA THR A 3 21.18 -29.42 20.59
C THR A 3 22.27 -29.70 21.64
N PHE A 4 23.55 -29.57 21.27
CA PHE A 4 24.65 -29.88 22.20
C PHE A 4 24.73 -28.91 23.39
N GLU A 5 24.36 -27.66 23.19
CA GLU A 5 24.47 -26.61 24.21
C GLU A 5 23.61 -26.90 25.47
N PRO A 6 22.32 -27.29 25.39
CA PRO A 6 21.56 -27.80 26.54
C PRO A 6 22.14 -29.06 27.18
N VAL A 7 22.81 -29.94 26.42
CA VAL A 7 23.50 -31.12 26.96
C VAL A 7 24.66 -30.69 27.85
N ALA A 8 25.48 -29.74 27.36
CA ALA A 8 26.58 -29.16 28.12
C ALA A 8 26.09 -28.45 29.39
N ALA A 9 25.01 -27.64 29.27
CA ALA A 9 24.40 -26.96 30.42
C ALA A 9 23.90 -27.95 31.49
N ARG A 10 23.23 -29.03 31.06
CA ARG A 10 22.75 -30.08 31.99
C ARG A 10 23.90 -30.76 32.75
N LEU A 11 25.04 -30.97 32.10
CA LEU A 11 26.24 -31.52 32.74
C LEU A 11 26.91 -30.50 33.67
N ALA A 12 26.92 -29.21 33.29
CA ALA A 12 27.42 -28.10 34.12
C ALA A 12 26.59 -27.90 35.41
N GLY A 13 25.27 -28.17 35.38
CA GLY A 13 24.41 -28.25 36.55
C GLY A 13 22.92 -28.00 36.28
N GLY A 14 22.06 -28.51 37.17
CA GLY A 14 20.60 -28.47 36.97
C GLY A 14 19.96 -27.09 36.91
N PHE A 15 20.65 -26.04 37.38
CA PHE A 15 20.20 -24.65 37.31
C PHE A 15 20.94 -23.83 36.25
N THR A 16 21.91 -24.43 35.55
CA THR A 16 22.67 -23.74 34.50
C THR A 16 21.88 -23.71 33.20
N ARG A 17 21.83 -22.53 32.59
CA ARG A 17 21.15 -22.29 31.31
C ARG A 17 22.12 -21.60 30.34
N PRO A 18 22.07 -21.93 29.04
CA PRO A 18 22.75 -21.13 28.04
C PRO A 18 22.05 -19.77 27.89
N ILE A 19 22.80 -18.79 27.36
CA ILE A 19 22.26 -17.47 27.04
C ILE A 19 21.36 -17.60 25.81
N ASP A 20 20.07 -17.34 25.97
CA ASP A 20 19.13 -17.28 24.85
C ASP A 20 19.14 -15.91 24.15
N GLN A 21 18.66 -15.87 22.91
CA GLN A 21 18.74 -14.69 22.06
C GLN A 21 17.87 -13.52 22.56
N ASP A 22 16.74 -13.80 23.19
CA ASP A 22 15.81 -12.77 23.66
C ASP A 22 16.36 -12.11 24.92
N THR A 23 16.86 -12.91 25.87
CA THR A 23 17.54 -12.40 27.07
C THR A 23 18.81 -11.62 26.70
N LEU A 24 19.60 -12.11 25.75
CA LEU A 24 20.79 -11.40 25.27
C LEU A 24 20.45 -10.01 24.69
N ARG A 25 19.41 -9.93 23.87
CA ARG A 25 18.98 -8.65 23.28
C ARG A 25 18.48 -7.67 24.34
N LYS A 26 17.73 -8.15 25.34
CA LYS A 26 17.27 -7.34 26.47
C LYS A 26 18.45 -6.82 27.31
N ALA A 27 19.42 -7.68 27.61
CA ALA A 27 20.63 -7.29 28.32
C ALA A 27 21.43 -6.24 27.52
N LEU A 28 21.59 -6.43 26.21
CA LEU A 28 22.25 -5.47 25.32
C LEU A 28 21.53 -4.11 25.26
N GLN A 29 20.20 -4.09 25.19
CA GLN A 29 19.42 -2.84 25.20
C GLN A 29 19.67 -2.03 26.48
N LYS A 30 19.84 -2.70 27.62
CA LYS A 30 20.13 -2.04 28.89
C LYS A 30 21.61 -1.67 29.06
N ALA A 31 22.51 -2.50 28.57
CA ALA A 31 23.96 -2.31 28.71
C ALA A 31 24.52 -1.25 27.75
N LEU A 32 24.06 -1.20 26.49
CA LEU A 32 24.60 -0.33 25.45
C LEU A 32 24.62 1.17 25.83
N PRO A 33 23.56 1.77 26.40
CA PRO A 33 23.57 3.19 26.73
C PRO A 33 24.57 3.57 27.84
N ALA A 34 24.81 2.65 28.78
CA ALA A 34 25.64 2.87 29.96
C ALA A 34 27.11 2.46 29.77
N THR A 35 27.42 1.72 28.70
CA THR A 35 28.78 1.24 28.42
C THR A 35 29.54 2.25 27.57
N ASP A 36 30.79 2.54 27.95
CA ASP A 36 31.75 3.26 27.11
C ASP A 36 32.38 2.27 26.11
N LEU A 37 32.07 2.44 24.83
CA LEU A 37 32.55 1.61 23.73
C LEU A 37 33.65 2.31 22.92
N GLY A 38 34.22 3.41 23.43
CA GLY A 38 35.31 4.14 22.78
C GLY A 38 34.94 4.58 21.36
N GLU A 39 35.60 4.02 20.34
CA GLU A 39 35.34 4.37 18.95
C GLU A 39 33.96 3.93 18.42
N LEU A 40 33.29 2.98 19.08
CA LEU A 40 31.94 2.55 18.70
C LEU A 40 30.84 3.39 19.36
N ASP A 41 31.18 4.36 20.22
CA ASP A 41 30.17 5.14 20.96
C ASP A 41 29.28 5.97 20.04
N ALA A 42 29.84 6.50 18.94
CA ALA A 42 29.07 7.29 17.97
C ALA A 42 27.96 6.49 17.25
N ILE A 43 28.03 5.15 17.29
CA ILE A 43 27.07 4.27 16.62
C ILE A 43 26.21 3.47 17.59
N LYS A 44 26.36 3.64 18.92
CA LYS A 44 25.72 2.79 19.92
C LYS A 44 24.19 2.90 19.95
N ASP A 45 23.67 4.05 19.54
CA ASP A 45 22.23 4.36 19.49
C ASP A 45 21.61 4.08 18.11
N LEU A 46 22.39 3.65 17.12
CA LEU A 46 21.87 3.42 15.76
C LEU A 46 20.94 2.21 15.69
N PRO A 47 19.89 2.26 14.83
CA PRO A 47 19.05 1.12 14.55
C PRO A 47 19.88 -0.10 14.11
N GLY A 48 19.67 -1.24 14.79
CA GLY A 48 20.38 -2.48 14.49
C GLY A 48 21.66 -2.72 15.29
N MET A 49 22.12 -1.77 16.12
CA MET A 49 23.30 -1.96 16.99
C MET A 49 23.13 -3.15 17.93
N VAL A 50 21.97 -3.30 18.59
CA VAL A 50 21.63 -4.46 19.43
C VAL A 50 21.79 -5.77 18.65
N GLY A 51 21.31 -5.82 17.41
CA GLY A 51 21.44 -7.00 16.55
C GLY A 51 22.88 -7.29 16.12
N ALA A 52 23.66 -6.24 15.82
CA ALA A 52 25.07 -6.35 15.51
C ALA A 52 25.88 -6.85 16.72
N GLY A 53 25.65 -6.28 17.90
CA GLY A 53 26.26 -6.69 19.18
C GLY A 53 25.97 -8.15 19.51
N ALA A 54 24.69 -8.55 19.46
CA ALA A 54 24.29 -9.93 19.73
C ALA A 54 24.95 -10.93 18.76
N THR A 55 25.00 -10.59 17.47
CA THR A 55 25.63 -11.45 16.45
C THR A 55 27.13 -11.57 16.66
N THR A 56 27.79 -10.45 16.96
CA THR A 56 29.25 -10.38 17.20
C THR A 56 29.64 -11.20 18.42
N LEU A 57 28.98 -10.96 19.56
CA LEU A 57 29.25 -11.68 20.81
C LEU A 57 29.02 -13.19 20.63
N HIS A 58 27.94 -13.59 19.97
CA HIS A 58 27.73 -15.01 19.68
C HIS A 58 28.83 -15.63 18.82
N LYS A 59 29.35 -14.91 17.81
CA LYS A 59 30.48 -15.41 17.01
C LYS A 59 31.73 -15.57 17.85
N VAL A 60 32.08 -14.56 18.66
CA VAL A 60 33.22 -14.60 19.60
C VAL A 60 33.12 -15.81 20.53
N TRP A 61 31.97 -15.97 21.19
CA TRP A 61 31.74 -17.08 22.12
C TRP A 61 31.76 -18.45 21.46
N ARG A 62 31.19 -18.57 20.25
CA ARG A 62 31.18 -19.85 19.51
C ARG A 62 32.55 -20.22 18.96
N ALA A 63 33.32 -19.22 18.53
CA ALA A 63 34.70 -19.39 18.11
C ALA A 63 35.64 -19.73 19.28
N GLY A 64 35.22 -19.46 20.53
CA GLY A 64 36.06 -19.67 21.71
C GLY A 64 37.20 -18.66 21.82
N ILE A 65 36.98 -17.45 21.32
CA ILE A 65 37.97 -16.37 21.36
C ILE A 65 37.98 -15.76 22.76
N ASP A 66 39.16 -15.73 23.39
CA ASP A 66 39.41 -15.01 24.63
C ASP A 66 39.73 -13.54 24.31
N LEU A 67 38.77 -12.65 24.60
CA LEU A 67 38.93 -11.20 24.39
C LEU A 67 39.97 -10.60 25.34
N GLY A 68 40.09 -11.11 26.57
CA GLY A 68 41.05 -10.61 27.57
C GLY A 68 42.49 -10.92 27.20
N ALA A 69 42.72 -12.10 26.60
CA ALA A 69 44.03 -12.47 26.06
C ALA A 69 44.48 -11.58 24.87
N ARG A 70 43.56 -10.79 24.29
CA ARG A 70 43.79 -9.90 23.13
C ARG A 70 43.59 -8.42 23.46
N ALA A 71 43.65 -8.06 24.74
CA ALA A 71 43.49 -6.68 25.18
C ALA A 71 44.52 -5.72 24.56
N GLY A 72 44.13 -4.45 24.42
CA GLY A 72 44.98 -3.37 23.91
C GLY A 72 44.71 -2.98 22.46
N GLN A 73 43.79 -3.66 21.78
CA GLN A 73 43.22 -3.19 20.51
C GLN A 73 41.87 -2.51 20.79
N PRO A 74 41.66 -1.23 20.42
CA PRO A 74 40.48 -0.46 20.83
C PRO A 74 39.14 -1.14 20.56
N ARG A 75 39.01 -1.82 19.41
CA ARG A 75 37.79 -2.50 18.99
C ARG A 75 37.53 -3.81 19.75
N ILE A 76 38.58 -4.54 20.16
CA ILE A 76 38.44 -5.69 21.05
C ILE A 76 38.10 -5.22 22.46
N ASP A 77 38.74 -4.15 22.93
CA ASP A 77 38.49 -3.57 24.26
C ASP A 77 37.04 -3.09 24.38
N ALA A 78 36.49 -2.45 23.34
CA ALA A 78 35.08 -2.05 23.29
C ALA A 78 34.12 -3.25 23.35
N ILE A 79 34.40 -4.33 22.62
CA ILE A 79 33.56 -5.55 22.65
C ILE A 79 33.71 -6.31 23.97
N ALA A 80 34.89 -6.29 24.59
CA ALA A 80 35.11 -6.83 25.92
C ALA A 80 34.32 -6.03 26.98
N ALA A 81 34.36 -4.71 26.94
CA ALA A 81 33.58 -3.84 27.82
C ALA A 81 32.07 -4.11 27.66
N LEU A 82 31.59 -4.23 26.42
CA LEU A 82 30.21 -4.59 26.14
C LEU A 82 29.84 -5.97 26.69
N GLN A 83 30.72 -6.96 26.53
CA GLN A 83 30.50 -8.31 27.05
C GLN A 83 30.34 -8.31 28.57
N GLU A 84 31.22 -7.63 29.30
CA GLU A 84 31.16 -7.56 30.77
C GLU A 84 29.89 -6.85 31.24
N ALA A 85 29.52 -5.76 30.59
CA ALA A 85 28.27 -5.05 30.89
C ALA A 85 27.03 -5.92 30.63
N VAL A 86 27.04 -6.72 29.55
CA VAL A 86 25.97 -7.70 29.27
C VAL A 86 25.92 -8.77 30.34
N PHE A 87 27.06 -9.34 30.74
CA PHE A 87 27.09 -10.39 31.77
C PHE A 87 26.57 -9.90 33.12
N ALA A 88 26.83 -8.64 33.49
CA ALA A 88 26.28 -8.04 34.70
C ALA A 88 24.74 -7.93 34.69
N GLU A 89 24.12 -7.93 33.51
CA GLU A 89 22.67 -7.82 33.32
C GLU A 89 21.96 -9.17 33.13
N LEU A 90 22.72 -10.27 32.96
CA LEU A 90 22.13 -11.58 32.77
C LEU A 90 21.55 -12.17 34.06
N PRO A 91 20.42 -12.89 33.98
CA PRO A 91 19.86 -13.61 35.13
C PRO A 91 20.84 -14.64 35.72
N GLU A 92 20.74 -14.86 37.03
CA GLU A 92 21.57 -15.87 37.70
C GLU A 92 21.40 -17.27 37.07
N GLY A 93 22.52 -17.94 36.84
CA GLY A 93 22.57 -19.26 36.21
C GLY A 93 22.56 -19.27 34.69
N MET A 94 22.38 -18.13 34.00
CA MET A 94 22.63 -18.00 32.56
C MET A 94 24.10 -17.71 32.30
N LEU A 95 24.80 -18.63 31.64
CA LEU A 95 26.26 -18.56 31.51
C LEU A 95 26.69 -18.57 30.04
N PRO A 96 27.80 -17.90 29.70
CA PRO A 96 28.37 -17.99 28.36
C PRO A 96 28.93 -19.40 28.09
N PRO A 97 29.06 -19.80 26.81
CA PRO A 97 29.52 -21.14 26.43
C PRO A 97 30.81 -21.61 27.11
N GLY A 98 31.81 -20.74 27.23
CA GLY A 98 33.09 -21.07 27.86
C GLY A 98 32.94 -21.47 29.33
N GLU A 99 32.12 -20.74 30.10
CA GLU A 99 31.92 -21.05 31.51
C GLU A 99 31.07 -22.32 31.70
N ILE A 100 30.11 -22.58 30.81
CA ILE A 100 29.36 -23.85 30.77
C ILE A 100 30.33 -25.01 30.57
N VAL A 101 31.25 -24.88 29.61
CA VAL A 101 32.26 -25.90 29.31
C VAL A 101 33.13 -26.17 30.54
N GLU A 102 33.66 -25.13 31.19
CA GLU A 102 34.50 -25.30 32.37
C GLU A 102 33.76 -25.94 33.55
N ARG A 103 32.50 -25.56 33.79
CA ARG A 103 31.67 -26.19 34.83
C ARG A 103 31.31 -27.64 34.48
N ALA A 104 31.03 -27.94 33.22
CA ALA A 104 30.71 -29.28 32.74
C ALA A 104 31.92 -30.22 32.83
N ARG A 105 33.12 -29.75 32.46
CA ARG A 105 34.37 -30.52 32.55
C ARG A 105 34.65 -30.99 33.98
N LYS A 106 34.42 -30.13 34.99
CA LYS A 106 34.52 -30.48 36.42
C LYS A 106 33.55 -31.59 36.87
N ARG A 107 32.52 -31.89 36.08
CA ARG A 107 31.46 -32.88 36.38
C ARG A 107 31.44 -34.08 35.43
N LEU A 108 32.43 -34.20 34.54
CA LEU A 108 32.58 -35.34 33.63
C LEU A 108 32.51 -36.73 34.31
N PRO A 109 33.03 -36.94 35.54
CA PRO A 109 32.86 -38.21 36.24
C PRO A 109 31.39 -38.62 36.47
N GLN A 110 30.45 -37.68 36.41
CA GLN A 110 29.01 -37.92 36.56
C GLN A 110 28.29 -38.11 35.21
N ALA A 111 28.98 -37.97 34.07
CA ALA A 111 28.38 -37.95 32.74
C ALA A 111 27.54 -39.21 32.44
N MET A 112 28.02 -40.40 32.83
CA MET A 112 27.28 -41.65 32.62
C MET A 112 25.94 -41.67 33.36
N LYS A 113 25.87 -41.07 34.56
CA LYS A 113 24.65 -41.01 35.37
C LYS A 113 23.68 -39.93 34.86
N ILE A 114 24.20 -38.83 34.32
CA ILE A 114 23.39 -37.66 33.92
C ILE A 114 22.89 -37.77 32.48
N LEU A 115 23.77 -38.19 31.56
CA LEU A 115 23.53 -38.19 30.12
C LEU A 115 23.35 -39.61 29.56
N GLY A 116 24.11 -40.58 30.07
CA GLY A 116 24.24 -41.89 29.45
C GLY A 116 24.97 -41.81 28.09
N PRO A 117 24.82 -42.83 27.22
CA PRO A 117 25.37 -42.80 25.86
C PRO A 117 24.82 -41.63 25.04
N VAL A 118 25.70 -40.97 24.28
CA VAL A 118 25.35 -39.79 23.48
C VAL A 118 25.50 -40.09 22.00
N GLN A 119 24.47 -39.75 21.22
CA GLN A 119 24.51 -39.84 19.76
C GLN A 119 24.33 -38.45 19.13
N VAL A 120 25.30 -38.06 18.31
CA VAL A 120 25.21 -36.86 17.48
C VAL A 120 24.72 -37.27 16.09
N ARG A 121 23.60 -36.69 15.66
CA ARG A 121 22.98 -36.93 14.35
C ARG A 121 22.75 -35.61 13.64
N GLY A 122 22.91 -35.60 12.33
CA GLY A 122 22.49 -34.46 11.51
C GLY A 122 23.39 -33.22 11.55
N LEU A 123 24.55 -33.30 12.20
CA LEU A 123 25.45 -32.17 12.42
C LEU A 123 26.66 -32.24 11.47
N THR A 124 26.92 -31.13 10.76
CA THR A 124 28.06 -31.01 9.82
C THR A 124 29.35 -30.64 10.53
N ASP A 125 29.28 -29.81 11.56
CA ASP A 125 30.41 -29.37 12.38
C ASP A 125 29.90 -28.90 13.75
N MET A 126 30.80 -28.78 14.72
CA MET A 126 30.52 -28.26 16.05
C MET A 126 31.32 -26.98 16.27
N SER A 127 30.70 -25.95 16.87
CA SER A 127 31.39 -24.70 17.19
C SER A 127 32.60 -24.97 18.08
N PRO A 128 33.76 -24.32 17.84
CA PRO A 128 35.01 -24.58 18.55
C PRO A 128 34.90 -24.61 20.07
N CYS A 129 34.13 -23.70 20.67
CA CYS A 129 33.98 -23.63 22.13
C CYS A 129 33.50 -24.94 22.77
N TRP A 130 32.72 -25.74 22.05
CA TRP A 130 32.16 -26.99 22.55
C TRP A 130 33.05 -28.21 22.35
N ARG A 131 34.02 -28.14 21.42
CA ARG A 131 34.85 -29.29 21.00
C ARG A 131 35.65 -29.89 22.16
N PRO A 132 36.30 -29.12 23.06
CA PRO A 132 37.07 -29.70 24.17
C PRO A 132 36.19 -30.56 25.09
N LEU A 133 35.02 -30.04 25.47
CA LEU A 133 34.06 -30.78 26.30
C LEU A 133 33.59 -32.07 25.60
N PHE A 134 33.30 -31.98 24.30
CA PHE A 134 32.81 -33.14 23.54
C PHE A 134 33.85 -34.26 23.45
N LEU A 135 35.11 -33.91 23.21
CA LEU A 135 36.22 -34.88 23.15
C LEU A 135 36.45 -35.55 24.52
N GLU A 136 36.46 -34.77 25.60
CA GLU A 136 36.62 -35.31 26.96
C GLU A 136 35.42 -36.14 27.40
N LEU A 137 34.21 -35.80 26.96
CA LEU A 137 33.01 -36.59 27.23
C LEU A 137 33.14 -38.03 26.72
N ALA A 138 33.78 -38.23 25.57
CA ALA A 138 34.02 -39.56 24.98
C ALA A 138 34.97 -40.45 25.81
N GLU A 139 35.70 -39.87 26.77
CA GLU A 139 36.53 -40.63 27.72
C GLU A 139 35.68 -41.25 28.85
N HIS A 140 34.48 -40.72 29.10
CA HIS A 140 33.63 -41.09 30.24
C HIS A 140 32.35 -41.83 29.85
N VAL A 141 31.82 -41.60 28.64
CA VAL A 141 30.62 -42.27 28.12
C VAL A 141 30.81 -42.64 26.66
N GLU A 142 30.01 -43.59 26.17
CA GLU A 142 29.98 -43.90 24.75
C GLU A 142 29.40 -42.71 23.96
N VAL A 143 30.22 -42.12 23.09
CA VAL A 143 29.81 -41.04 22.19
C VAL A 143 29.90 -41.53 20.76
N ARG A 144 28.77 -41.50 20.05
CA ARG A 144 28.68 -41.84 18.63
C ARG A 144 28.42 -40.61 17.79
N TRP A 145 29.25 -40.41 16.76
CA TRP A 145 29.02 -39.43 15.71
C TRP A 145 28.44 -40.14 14.49
N VAL A 146 27.12 -40.02 14.31
CA VAL A 146 26.41 -40.62 13.17
C VAL A 146 26.57 -39.71 11.96
N ALA A 147 27.69 -39.88 11.25
CA ALA A 147 28.03 -39.09 10.07
C ALA A 147 27.14 -39.46 8.87
N GLY A 148 26.82 -40.76 8.72
CA GLY A 148 26.21 -41.26 7.49
C GLY A 148 27.15 -41.00 6.29
N PRO A 149 26.66 -40.41 5.18
CA PRO A 149 27.50 -40.08 4.03
C PRO A 149 28.13 -38.67 4.11
N ARG A 150 28.06 -38.00 5.27
CA ARG A 150 28.56 -36.63 5.46
C ARG A 150 30.07 -36.59 5.61
N HIS A 151 30.62 -35.41 5.33
CA HIS A 151 31.96 -35.04 5.76
C HIS A 151 32.11 -35.18 7.28
N VAL A 152 33.17 -35.84 7.73
CA VAL A 152 33.53 -35.94 9.14
C VAL A 152 34.56 -34.86 9.48
N PRO A 153 34.31 -34.00 10.47
CA PRO A 153 35.29 -32.99 10.87
C PRO A 153 36.65 -33.58 11.27
N GLU A 154 37.73 -32.98 10.76
CA GLU A 154 39.11 -33.45 11.02
C GLU A 154 39.47 -33.45 12.52
N TRP A 155 38.88 -32.57 13.31
CA TRP A 155 39.13 -32.49 14.76
C TRP A 155 38.62 -33.71 15.55
N LEU A 156 37.81 -34.57 14.93
CA LEU A 156 37.41 -35.86 15.52
C LEU A 156 38.45 -36.97 15.30
N ALA A 157 39.41 -36.77 14.39
CA ALA A 157 40.42 -37.77 14.08
C ALA A 157 41.28 -38.09 15.32
N GLY A 158 41.48 -39.39 15.59
CA GLY A 158 42.26 -39.86 16.75
C GLY A 158 41.54 -39.72 18.10
N SER A 159 40.28 -39.28 18.13
CA SER A 159 39.48 -39.24 19.36
C SER A 159 38.83 -40.60 19.68
N ARG A 160 38.27 -40.76 20.90
CA ARG A 160 37.48 -41.93 21.30
C ARG A 160 36.04 -41.92 20.78
N VAL A 161 35.66 -40.92 19.98
CA VAL A 161 34.32 -40.82 19.40
C VAL A 161 34.15 -41.90 18.33
N ILE A 162 33.10 -42.70 18.44
CA ILE A 162 32.77 -43.74 17.46
C ILE A 162 32.11 -43.07 16.26
N ILE A 163 32.76 -43.11 15.10
CA ILE A 163 32.24 -42.50 13.87
C ILE A 163 31.49 -43.57 13.07
N GLU A 164 30.20 -43.33 12.80
CA GLU A 164 29.34 -44.22 12.03
C GLU A 164 29.10 -43.65 10.62
N HIS A 165 29.63 -44.34 9.62
CA HIS A 165 29.45 -44.03 8.21
C HIS A 165 28.34 -44.86 7.58
N SER A 166 27.69 -44.28 6.57
CA SER A 166 26.79 -45.00 5.66
C SER A 166 27.16 -44.67 4.21
N PRO A 167 26.90 -45.57 3.26
CA PRO A 167 27.12 -45.28 1.85
C PRO A 167 26.26 -44.11 1.38
N SER A 168 26.76 -43.37 0.38
CA SER A 168 25.98 -42.33 -0.30
C SER A 168 24.88 -42.95 -1.14
N SER A 169 23.72 -42.29 -1.17
CA SER A 169 22.64 -42.58 -2.11
C SER A 169 23.01 -42.15 -3.53
N SER A 170 22.34 -42.73 -4.52
CA SER A 170 22.51 -42.38 -5.94
C SER A 170 21.15 -42.00 -6.54
N PRO A 171 20.66 -40.76 -6.29
CA PRO A 171 19.37 -40.32 -6.79
C PRO A 171 19.41 -40.10 -8.30
N THR A 172 18.24 -40.11 -8.93
CA THR A 172 18.09 -39.58 -10.28
C THR A 172 18.35 -38.08 -10.25
N LEU A 173 19.36 -37.62 -11.00
CA LEU A 173 19.77 -36.22 -11.02
C LEU A 173 19.23 -35.52 -12.26
N GLN A 174 18.60 -34.36 -12.07
CA GLN A 174 18.11 -33.51 -13.15
C GLN A 174 18.56 -32.07 -12.94
N ALA A 175 18.91 -31.35 -14.01
CA ALA A 175 19.17 -29.92 -13.97
C ALA A 175 18.11 -29.18 -14.81
N THR A 176 17.52 -28.13 -14.24
CA THR A 176 16.50 -27.32 -14.92
C THR A 176 16.80 -25.83 -14.79
N SER A 177 16.45 -25.05 -15.81
CA SER A 177 16.45 -23.59 -15.72
C SER A 177 15.05 -23.03 -15.95
N ALA A 178 14.66 -22.07 -15.12
CA ALA A 178 13.43 -21.30 -15.25
C ALA A 178 13.73 -19.84 -15.61
N SER A 179 12.71 -19.10 -16.03
CA SER A 179 12.87 -17.73 -16.52
C SER A 179 13.25 -16.74 -15.41
N THR A 180 12.58 -16.85 -14.27
CA THR A 180 12.69 -15.97 -13.09
C THR A 180 12.47 -16.80 -11.83
N ALA A 181 12.76 -16.23 -10.65
CA ALA A 181 12.51 -16.89 -9.36
C ALA A 181 11.02 -17.29 -9.17
N LEU A 182 10.08 -16.43 -9.59
CA LEU A 182 8.65 -16.79 -9.59
C LEU A 182 8.35 -17.99 -10.49
N HIS A 183 8.87 -18.01 -11.73
CA HIS A 183 8.69 -19.16 -12.62
C HIS A 183 9.29 -20.43 -12.02
N GLU A 184 10.46 -20.34 -11.40
CA GLU A 184 11.09 -21.45 -10.69
C GLU A 184 10.24 -22.00 -9.52
N ALA A 185 9.62 -21.11 -8.73
CA ALA A 185 8.71 -21.50 -7.66
C ALA A 185 7.47 -22.22 -8.19
N ILE A 186 6.88 -21.73 -9.30
CA ILE A 186 5.75 -22.38 -9.99
C ILE A 186 6.15 -23.80 -10.44
N GLU A 187 7.30 -23.94 -11.09
CA GLU A 187 7.80 -25.22 -11.56
C GLU A 187 8.08 -26.19 -10.39
N ALA A 188 8.54 -25.68 -9.25
CA ALA A 188 8.72 -26.50 -8.05
C ALA A 188 7.40 -27.06 -7.52
N LEU A 189 6.32 -26.27 -7.55
CA LEU A 189 4.99 -26.73 -7.12
C LEU A 189 4.33 -27.65 -8.15
N ARG A 190 4.54 -27.42 -9.46
CA ARG A 190 4.13 -28.34 -10.54
C ARG A 190 4.79 -29.71 -10.36
N TRP A 191 6.10 -29.73 -10.10
CA TRP A 191 6.87 -30.94 -9.80
C TRP A 191 6.36 -31.67 -8.55
N ALA A 192 6.17 -30.95 -7.43
CA ALA A 192 5.65 -31.56 -6.21
C ALA A 192 4.26 -32.17 -6.44
N ARG A 193 3.39 -31.47 -7.19
CA ARG A 193 2.06 -31.97 -7.55
C ARG A 193 2.12 -33.20 -8.43
N GLU A 194 2.98 -33.23 -9.43
CA GLU A 194 3.18 -34.41 -10.28
C GLU A 194 3.55 -35.64 -9.42
N LEU A 195 4.51 -35.49 -8.49
CA LEU A 195 4.93 -36.59 -7.62
C LEU A 195 3.78 -37.13 -6.75
N ILE A 196 2.95 -36.24 -6.21
CA ILE A 196 1.79 -36.60 -5.38
C ILE A 196 0.70 -37.24 -6.26
N ALA A 197 0.33 -36.61 -7.36
CA ALA A 197 -0.77 -37.04 -8.23
C ALA A 197 -0.47 -38.36 -8.96
N SER A 198 0.80 -38.62 -9.28
CA SER A 198 1.26 -39.89 -9.86
C SER A 198 1.43 -41.01 -8.82
N GLY A 199 1.30 -40.72 -7.53
CA GLY A 199 1.52 -41.68 -6.44
C GLY A 199 2.98 -42.06 -6.22
N ARG A 200 3.94 -41.32 -6.79
CA ARG A 200 5.39 -41.56 -6.65
C ARG A 200 5.93 -41.16 -5.27
N ALA A 201 5.28 -40.21 -4.60
CA ALA A 201 5.69 -39.71 -3.29
C ALA A 201 4.49 -39.30 -2.42
N LYS A 202 4.63 -39.48 -1.11
CA LYS A 202 3.78 -38.80 -0.11
C LYS A 202 4.25 -37.35 0.07
N PRO A 203 3.38 -36.39 0.43
CA PRO A 203 3.80 -35.01 0.63
C PRO A 203 5.00 -34.83 1.58
N SER A 204 5.04 -35.57 2.69
CA SER A 204 6.13 -35.49 3.67
C SER A 204 7.48 -36.07 3.21
N GLU A 205 7.50 -36.77 2.07
CA GLU A 205 8.72 -37.29 1.42
C GLU A 205 9.33 -36.27 0.45
N ILE A 206 8.69 -35.11 0.26
CA ILE A 206 9.08 -34.07 -0.70
C ILE A 206 9.64 -32.86 0.04
N ALA A 207 10.84 -32.41 -0.35
CA ALA A 207 11.40 -31.14 0.07
C ALA A 207 11.76 -30.23 -1.11
N ILE A 208 11.40 -28.97 -0.97
CA ILE A 208 11.89 -27.87 -1.78
C ILE A 208 12.82 -27.05 -0.87
N ALA A 209 14.02 -26.72 -1.34
CA ALA A 209 14.99 -26.00 -0.50
C ALA A 209 15.84 -25.01 -1.28
N ALA A 210 16.31 -23.98 -0.58
CA ALA A 210 17.29 -23.02 -1.08
C ALA A 210 18.32 -22.71 0.01
N ALA A 211 19.51 -22.23 -0.37
CA ALA A 211 20.47 -21.71 0.61
C ALA A 211 19.91 -20.51 1.39
N SER A 212 19.15 -19.63 0.70
CA SER A 212 18.44 -18.50 1.29
C SER A 212 16.95 -18.56 0.93
N PRO A 213 16.08 -19.06 1.82
CA PRO A 213 14.64 -19.12 1.55
C PRO A 213 13.96 -17.75 1.35
N GLY A 214 14.52 -16.70 1.95
CA GLY A 214 13.92 -15.35 1.93
C GLY A 214 13.63 -14.83 0.52
N ASP A 215 14.48 -15.18 -0.47
CA ASP A 215 14.32 -14.75 -1.86
C ASP A 215 13.09 -15.36 -2.56
N TYR A 216 12.50 -16.42 -1.98
CA TYR A 216 11.34 -17.13 -2.52
C TYR A 216 10.14 -17.14 -1.57
N ASP A 217 10.30 -16.70 -0.32
CA ASP A 217 9.24 -16.78 0.70
C ASP A 217 7.96 -16.09 0.23
N ASP A 218 8.05 -14.88 -0.31
CA ASP A 218 6.87 -14.13 -0.80
C ASP A 218 6.20 -14.83 -1.99
N HIS A 219 7.00 -15.45 -2.87
CA HIS A 219 6.47 -16.25 -3.97
C HIS A 219 5.71 -17.46 -3.43
N PHE A 220 6.31 -18.24 -2.54
CA PHE A 220 5.64 -19.42 -1.96
C PHE A 220 4.45 -19.06 -1.09
N LEU A 221 4.48 -17.95 -0.35
CA LEU A 221 3.34 -17.48 0.45
C LEU A 221 2.15 -17.15 -0.45
N THR A 222 2.40 -16.43 -1.54
CA THR A 222 1.37 -16.09 -2.53
C THR A 222 0.82 -17.35 -3.20
N LEU A 223 1.70 -18.24 -3.67
CA LEU A 223 1.31 -19.45 -4.39
C LEU A 223 0.62 -20.49 -3.49
N ARG A 224 0.94 -20.53 -2.19
CA ARG A 224 0.34 -21.50 -1.25
C ARG A 224 -1.19 -21.37 -1.20
N ALA A 225 -1.72 -20.16 -1.22
CA ALA A 225 -3.18 -19.93 -1.23
C ALA A 225 -3.85 -20.54 -2.48
N ASP A 226 -3.18 -20.45 -3.63
CA ASP A 226 -3.74 -20.89 -4.91
C ASP A 226 -3.55 -22.39 -5.17
N THR A 227 -2.47 -22.98 -4.65
CA THR A 227 -2.09 -24.34 -5.04
C THR A 227 -2.96 -25.43 -4.44
N ASN A 228 -3.67 -25.22 -3.33
CA ASN A 228 -4.35 -26.31 -2.61
C ASN A 228 -3.39 -27.49 -2.31
N LEU A 229 -2.14 -27.17 -1.98
CA LEU A 229 -1.12 -28.10 -1.48
C LEU A 229 -0.69 -27.62 -0.09
N ASP A 230 -0.59 -28.54 0.86
CA ASP A 230 -0.01 -28.22 2.17
C ASP A 230 1.50 -28.02 2.03
N LEU A 231 1.92 -26.76 1.96
CA LEU A 231 3.31 -26.35 1.92
C LEU A 231 3.73 -25.77 3.28
N LYS A 232 4.60 -26.50 4.00
CA LYS A 232 5.08 -26.10 5.33
C LYS A 232 6.39 -25.33 5.23
N PHE A 233 6.37 -24.09 5.72
CA PHE A 233 7.57 -23.26 5.93
C PHE A 233 8.28 -23.72 7.21
N VAL A 234 9.36 -24.49 7.07
CA VAL A 234 10.08 -25.05 8.22
C VAL A 234 10.75 -23.96 9.07
N HIS A 235 11.17 -22.86 8.44
CA HIS A 235 11.73 -21.68 9.09
C HIS A 235 10.67 -20.66 9.57
N GLY A 236 9.38 -20.99 9.44
CA GLY A 236 8.28 -20.09 9.78
C GLY A 236 7.97 -19.04 8.70
N THR A 237 6.80 -18.44 8.80
CA THR A 237 6.31 -17.40 7.89
C THR A 237 6.53 -16.01 8.48
N SER A 238 6.59 -14.98 7.63
CA SER A 238 6.65 -13.59 8.11
C SER A 238 5.45 -13.30 9.01
N ALA A 239 5.67 -12.71 10.19
CA ALA A 239 4.56 -12.30 11.05
C ALA A 239 3.63 -11.32 10.30
N LEU A 240 4.20 -10.46 9.45
CA LEU A 240 3.48 -9.51 8.61
C LEU A 240 2.66 -10.14 7.49
N ALA A 241 2.85 -11.42 7.18
CA ALA A 241 1.98 -12.13 6.23
C ALA A 241 0.60 -12.47 6.85
N SER A 242 0.48 -12.39 8.19
CA SER A 242 -0.77 -12.66 8.89
C SER A 242 -1.59 -11.39 9.14
N ARG A 243 -2.90 -11.55 9.28
CA ARG A 243 -3.81 -10.45 9.66
C ARG A 243 -3.42 -9.81 11.00
N ASP A 244 -2.98 -10.62 11.97
CA ASP A 244 -2.58 -10.14 13.30
C ASP A 244 -1.25 -9.36 13.25
N GLY A 245 -0.29 -9.80 12.42
CA GLY A 245 0.92 -9.03 12.18
C GLY A 245 0.64 -7.72 11.44
N GLN A 246 -0.33 -7.71 10.52
CA GLN A 246 -0.79 -6.46 9.88
C GLN A 246 -1.44 -5.51 10.89
N ALA A 247 -2.17 -6.01 11.90
CA ALA A 247 -2.74 -5.19 12.97
C ALA A 247 -1.63 -4.51 13.80
N ALA A 248 -0.61 -5.28 14.20
CA ALA A 248 0.57 -4.76 14.88
C ALA A 248 1.31 -3.72 14.01
N ALA A 249 1.48 -3.97 12.71
CA ALA A 249 2.13 -3.04 11.79
C ALA A 249 1.33 -1.75 11.57
N ALA A 250 0.00 -1.82 11.50
CA ALA A 250 -0.86 -0.65 11.38
C ALA A 250 -0.75 0.26 12.61
N LEU A 251 -0.68 -0.33 13.82
CA LEU A 251 -0.45 0.44 15.04
C LEU A 251 0.96 1.04 15.09
N ALA A 252 1.99 0.28 14.72
CA ALA A 252 3.37 0.78 14.64
C ALA A 252 3.48 1.98 13.68
N GLU A 253 2.77 1.94 12.54
CA GLU A 253 2.78 3.04 11.59
C GLU A 253 2.16 4.32 12.18
N ILE A 254 1.06 4.21 12.93
CA ILE A 254 0.43 5.36 13.61
C ILE A 254 1.40 5.95 14.65
N LEU A 255 2.02 5.11 15.47
CA LEU A 255 2.91 5.58 16.53
C LEU A 255 4.17 6.24 15.97
N VAL A 256 4.76 5.70 14.90
CA VAL A 256 6.02 6.22 14.33
C VAL A 256 5.78 7.38 13.36
N ARG A 257 4.68 7.37 12.60
CA ARG A 257 4.44 8.33 11.50
C ARG A 257 3.24 9.27 11.74
N GLY A 258 2.61 9.17 12.90
CA GLY A 258 1.42 9.94 13.27
C GLY A 258 0.12 9.34 12.75
N ILE A 259 -0.99 9.76 13.33
CA ILE A 259 -2.35 9.38 12.93
C ILE A 259 -2.76 10.11 11.64
N THR A 260 -3.49 9.42 10.78
CA THR A 260 -4.25 10.02 9.65
C THR A 260 -5.54 9.24 9.46
N HIS A 261 -6.48 9.75 8.66
CA HIS A 261 -7.70 9.04 8.32
C HIS A 261 -7.41 7.64 7.75
N SER A 262 -6.50 7.52 6.77
CA SER A 262 -6.17 6.23 6.14
C SER A 262 -5.56 5.22 7.13
N ARG A 263 -4.66 5.66 8.01
CA ARG A 263 -4.02 4.79 9.00
C ARG A 263 -5.01 4.36 10.08
N MET A 264 -5.88 5.26 10.53
CA MET A 264 -6.97 4.94 11.46
C MET A 264 -7.93 3.92 10.85
N ARG A 265 -8.36 4.11 9.59
CA ARG A 265 -9.20 3.12 8.88
C ARG A 265 -8.53 1.76 8.77
N ARG A 266 -7.24 1.73 8.40
CA ARG A 266 -6.46 0.50 8.31
C ARG A 266 -6.45 -0.23 9.66
N LEU A 267 -6.10 0.46 10.75
CA LEU A 267 -6.08 -0.12 12.09
C LEU A 267 -7.48 -0.60 12.52
N ALA A 268 -8.52 0.24 12.36
CA ALA A 268 -9.89 -0.10 12.70
C ALA A 268 -10.41 -1.35 11.96
N SER A 269 -10.04 -1.53 10.69
CA SER A 269 -10.41 -2.73 9.92
C SER A 269 -9.77 -4.01 10.46
N LEU A 270 -8.59 -3.89 11.08
CA LEU A 270 -7.80 -5.01 11.62
C LEU A 270 -8.12 -5.28 13.10
N CYS A 271 -8.57 -4.28 13.85
CA CYS A 271 -8.93 -4.39 15.27
C CYS A 271 -10.45 -4.32 15.53
N ARG A 272 -11.28 -4.62 14.52
CA ARG A 272 -12.75 -4.59 14.68
C ARG A 272 -13.18 -5.52 15.83
N GLY A 273 -13.93 -4.96 16.78
CA GLY A 273 -14.53 -5.72 17.89
C GLY A 273 -13.53 -6.17 18.97
N CYS A 274 -12.37 -5.52 19.10
CA CYS A 274 -11.43 -5.80 20.19
C CYS A 274 -10.84 -4.53 20.81
N GLY A 275 -10.46 -4.62 22.08
CA GLY A 275 -9.80 -3.54 22.80
C GLY A 275 -10.65 -2.26 22.79
N LEU A 276 -10.01 -1.11 22.61
CA LEU A 276 -10.69 0.20 22.53
C LEU A 276 -11.61 0.36 21.31
N PHE A 277 -11.62 -0.56 20.34
CA PHE A 277 -12.58 -0.55 19.23
C PHE A 277 -13.86 -1.33 19.54
N GLU A 278 -13.91 -2.14 20.60
CA GLU A 278 -15.08 -2.97 20.96
C GLU A 278 -16.35 -2.15 21.24
N PRO A 279 -16.29 -0.98 21.91
CA PRO A 279 -17.49 -0.17 22.18
C PRO A 279 -18.08 0.51 20.94
N LEU A 280 -17.31 0.65 19.85
CA LEU A 280 -17.74 1.43 18.68
C LEU A 280 -18.69 0.62 17.79
N PRO A 281 -19.83 1.19 17.35
CA PRO A 281 -20.83 0.45 16.57
C PRO A 281 -20.35 0.11 15.16
N GLU A 282 -20.98 -0.88 14.52
CA GLU A 282 -20.66 -1.20 13.13
C GLU A 282 -20.94 0.00 12.20
N GLY A 283 -20.01 0.29 11.30
CA GLY A 283 -20.12 1.43 10.38
C GLY A 283 -19.74 2.78 11.00
N TRP A 284 -19.25 2.82 12.25
CA TRP A 284 -18.85 4.07 12.92
C TRP A 284 -17.87 4.92 12.12
N LEU A 285 -17.03 4.32 11.27
CA LEU A 285 -16.05 5.03 10.43
C LEU A 285 -16.68 6.12 9.54
N ARG A 286 -18.01 6.10 9.33
CA ARG A 286 -18.75 7.17 8.63
C ARG A 286 -18.72 8.52 9.36
N VAL A 287 -18.44 8.53 10.67
CA VAL A 287 -18.35 9.77 11.47
C VAL A 287 -17.07 10.54 11.16
N ILE A 288 -16.03 9.85 10.67
CA ILE A 288 -14.81 10.52 10.22
C ILE A 288 -15.02 10.97 8.77
N PRO A 289 -14.88 12.27 8.46
CA PRO A 289 -15.03 12.74 7.09
C PRO A 289 -14.05 12.05 6.15
N GLU A 290 -14.53 11.54 5.03
CA GLU A 290 -13.74 10.71 4.10
C GLU A 290 -12.51 11.46 3.54
N ASP A 291 -12.66 12.77 3.35
CA ASP A 291 -11.69 13.67 2.75
C ASP A 291 -10.81 14.43 3.77
N ALA A 292 -11.08 14.31 5.08
CA ALA A 292 -10.29 15.00 6.09
C ALA A 292 -8.97 14.24 6.36
N PRO A 293 -7.80 14.90 6.39
CA PRO A 293 -6.52 14.25 6.69
C PRO A 293 -6.50 13.58 8.06
N MET A 294 -7.18 14.22 9.03
CA MET A 294 -7.18 13.85 10.44
C MET A 294 -5.76 13.67 11.00
N ALA A 295 -4.84 14.54 10.59
CA ALA A 295 -3.41 14.45 10.91
C ALA A 295 -2.99 15.28 12.12
N THR A 296 -3.82 16.24 12.56
CA THR A 296 -3.48 17.16 13.66
C THR A 296 -4.46 17.01 14.83
N PRO A 297 -4.02 17.27 16.07
CA PRO A 297 -4.91 17.28 17.23
C PRO A 297 -6.10 18.24 17.08
N ALA A 298 -5.89 19.40 16.45
CA ALA A 298 -6.94 20.39 16.23
C ALA A 298 -8.05 19.86 15.28
N SER A 299 -7.70 19.06 14.27
CA SER A 299 -8.70 18.42 13.40
C SER A 299 -9.56 17.41 14.18
N TRP A 300 -8.97 16.62 15.07
CA TRP A 300 -9.71 15.69 15.93
C TRP A 300 -10.58 16.40 16.96
N GLN A 301 -10.08 17.46 17.60
CA GLN A 301 -10.86 18.26 18.55
C GLN A 301 -12.09 18.90 17.90
N ARG A 302 -11.94 19.46 16.70
CA ARG A 302 -13.07 20.02 15.92
C ARG A 302 -14.09 18.96 15.55
N LEU A 303 -13.63 17.78 15.11
CA LEU A 303 -14.53 16.65 14.85
C LEU A 303 -15.34 16.32 16.10
N PHE A 304 -14.68 16.12 17.25
CA PHE A 304 -15.37 15.77 18.49
C PHE A 304 -16.34 16.84 19.00
N ALA A 305 -16.07 18.12 18.72
CA ALA A 305 -16.96 19.21 19.10
C ALA A 305 -18.28 19.22 18.31
N ASN A 306 -18.28 18.64 17.10
CA ASN A 306 -19.42 18.67 16.17
C ASN A 306 -20.20 17.35 16.12
N LEU A 307 -19.70 16.29 16.75
CA LEU A 307 -20.41 15.01 16.80
C LEU A 307 -21.58 15.08 17.80
N THR A 308 -22.71 14.53 17.38
CA THR A 308 -23.91 14.37 18.21
C THR A 308 -24.38 12.92 18.10
N ALA A 309 -25.34 12.51 18.94
CA ALA A 309 -25.97 11.20 18.86
C ALA A 309 -26.44 10.85 17.42
N ALA A 310 -27.03 11.81 16.69
CA ALA A 310 -27.52 11.61 15.33
C ALA A 310 -26.40 11.33 14.29
N SER A 311 -25.15 11.65 14.59
CA SER A 311 -24.01 11.34 13.71
C SER A 311 -23.73 9.83 13.64
N TRP A 312 -24.07 9.09 14.70
CA TRP A 312 -23.68 7.68 14.88
C TRP A 312 -24.69 6.70 14.25
N PRO A 313 -24.23 5.53 13.75
CA PRO A 313 -25.10 4.51 13.13
C PRO A 313 -26.28 4.04 13.97
N ASP A 314 -26.10 4.00 15.28
CA ASP A 314 -27.05 3.52 16.27
C ASP A 314 -27.74 4.65 17.04
N GLU A 315 -27.53 5.91 16.63
CA GLU A 315 -28.06 7.11 17.28
C GLU A 315 -27.64 7.26 18.76
N VAL A 316 -26.52 6.65 19.16
CA VAL A 316 -25.91 6.78 20.51
C VAL A 316 -24.61 7.56 20.40
N ASP A 317 -24.37 8.50 21.32
CA ASP A 317 -23.15 9.29 21.30
C ASP A 317 -21.94 8.51 21.85
N HIS A 318 -21.06 8.05 20.95
CA HIS A 318 -19.81 7.36 21.26
C HIS A 318 -18.56 8.27 21.16
N THR A 319 -18.75 9.59 21.23
CA THR A 319 -17.65 10.57 21.06
C THR A 319 -16.58 10.43 22.14
N GLY A 320 -16.95 10.04 23.37
CA GLY A 320 -16.01 9.83 24.47
C GLY A 320 -15.09 8.63 24.23
N GLU A 321 -15.64 7.53 23.72
CA GLU A 321 -14.94 6.30 23.40
C GLU A 321 -13.95 6.52 22.24
N LEU A 322 -14.40 7.19 21.17
CA LEU A 322 -13.54 7.53 20.03
C LEU A 322 -12.42 8.50 20.44
N ARG A 323 -12.72 9.49 21.28
CA ARG A 323 -11.70 10.40 21.82
C ARG A 323 -10.65 9.64 22.63
N ARG A 324 -11.07 8.76 23.54
CA ARG A 324 -10.16 7.92 24.33
C ARG A 324 -9.26 7.07 23.44
N LEU A 325 -9.81 6.46 22.39
CA LEU A 325 -9.03 5.70 21.41
C LEU A 325 -7.97 6.58 20.73
N VAL A 326 -8.36 7.74 20.19
CA VAL A 326 -7.45 8.66 19.49
C VAL A 326 -6.35 9.16 20.43
N ASP A 327 -6.70 9.57 21.64
CA ASP A 327 -5.74 10.05 22.64
C ASP A 327 -4.74 8.94 23.03
N THR A 328 -5.20 7.68 23.12
CA THR A 328 -4.33 6.54 23.45
C THR A 328 -3.35 6.23 22.34
N ILE A 329 -3.79 6.19 21.08
CA ILE A 329 -2.90 5.84 19.95
C ILE A 329 -2.02 7.00 19.47
N THR A 330 -2.23 8.21 19.99
CA THR A 330 -1.40 9.39 19.69
C THR A 330 -0.51 9.82 20.86
N SER A 331 -0.42 8.98 21.91
CA SER A 331 0.46 9.22 23.05
C SER A 331 1.94 8.97 22.71
N SER A 332 2.83 9.06 23.71
CA SER A 332 4.27 8.93 23.52
C SER A 332 4.66 7.53 23.02
N LEU A 333 5.78 7.45 22.30
CA LEU A 333 6.42 6.17 21.97
C LEU A 333 6.80 5.36 23.23
N ASP A 334 7.02 6.04 24.36
CA ASP A 334 7.34 5.39 25.64
C ASP A 334 6.18 4.50 26.16
N ASP A 335 4.95 4.78 25.73
CA ASP A 335 3.75 4.06 26.17
C ASP A 335 3.42 2.85 25.27
N ALA A 336 4.29 2.49 24.31
CA ALA A 336 4.00 1.50 23.26
C ALA A 336 3.46 0.15 23.78
N GLU A 337 3.94 -0.35 24.93
CA GLU A 337 3.42 -1.60 25.52
C GLU A 337 1.98 -1.45 26.05
N GLU A 338 1.65 -0.30 26.64
CA GLU A 338 0.30 -0.02 27.15
C GLU A 338 -0.68 0.19 25.99
N ILE A 339 -0.27 0.96 24.97
CA ILE A 339 -1.07 1.20 23.76
C ILE A 339 -1.38 -0.13 23.06
N GLY A 340 -0.36 -0.97 22.86
CA GLY A 340 -0.52 -2.29 22.25
C GLY A 340 -1.54 -3.14 23.00
N ARG A 341 -1.48 -3.15 24.34
CA ARG A 341 -2.41 -3.90 25.20
C ARG A 341 -3.84 -3.38 25.13
N ALA A 342 -4.03 -2.06 25.01
CA ALA A 342 -5.35 -1.45 24.95
C ALA A 342 -6.05 -1.68 23.61
N VAL A 343 -5.29 -1.84 22.52
CA VAL A 343 -5.82 -1.77 21.14
C VAL A 343 -5.79 -3.12 20.40
N LEU A 344 -4.76 -3.93 20.60
CA LEU A 344 -4.52 -5.12 19.77
C LEU A 344 -5.23 -6.37 20.30
N PRO A 345 -5.69 -7.28 19.42
CA PRO A 345 -6.16 -8.60 19.82
C PRO A 345 -5.02 -9.46 20.40
N PRO A 346 -5.30 -10.53 21.18
CA PRO A 346 -4.28 -11.29 21.93
C PRO A 346 -3.10 -11.82 21.09
N THR A 347 -3.36 -12.34 19.90
CA THR A 347 -2.31 -12.84 19.00
C THR A 347 -1.45 -11.71 18.45
N ALA A 348 -2.08 -10.61 18.00
CA ALA A 348 -1.37 -9.42 17.53
C ALA A 348 -0.55 -8.77 18.67
N LEU A 349 -1.07 -8.75 19.90
CA LEU A 349 -0.36 -8.28 21.08
C LEU A 349 0.90 -9.12 21.38
N THR A 350 0.85 -10.43 21.13
CA THR A 350 2.03 -11.29 21.27
C THR A 350 3.10 -10.94 20.23
N ILE A 351 2.70 -10.69 18.98
CA ILE A 351 3.60 -10.21 17.92
C ILE A 351 4.17 -8.83 18.28
N TRP A 352 3.32 -7.92 18.75
CA TRP A 352 3.68 -6.57 19.18
C TRP A 352 4.76 -6.59 20.26
N ARG A 353 4.55 -7.36 21.33
CA ARG A 353 5.52 -7.53 22.42
C ARG A 353 6.87 -8.00 21.92
N ARG A 354 6.89 -9.01 21.04
CA ARG A 354 8.13 -9.48 20.43
C ARG A 354 8.81 -8.40 19.59
N GLY A 355 8.02 -7.52 18.95
CA GLY A 355 8.53 -6.38 18.17
C GLY A 355 9.14 -5.29 19.05
N VAL A 356 8.48 -4.96 20.17
CA VAL A 356 8.99 -4.02 21.18
C VAL A 356 10.25 -4.57 21.85
N GLU A 357 10.29 -5.87 22.15
CA GLU A 357 11.46 -6.51 22.74
C GLU A 357 12.66 -6.61 21.78
N ALA A 358 12.43 -6.63 20.47
CA ALA A 358 13.50 -6.82 19.48
C ALA A 358 14.41 -5.59 19.29
N GLY A 359 13.97 -4.39 19.65
CA GLY A 359 14.73 -3.15 19.43
C GLY A 359 13.97 -1.89 19.88
N PRO A 360 14.54 -0.70 19.66
CA PRO A 360 13.90 0.56 20.06
C PRO A 360 12.54 0.75 19.37
N VAL A 361 11.59 1.38 20.07
CA VAL A 361 10.19 1.54 19.61
C VAL A 361 10.09 2.28 18.28
N VAL A 362 10.96 3.28 18.04
CA VAL A 362 11.02 4.02 16.76
C VAL A 362 11.29 3.11 15.55
N ALA A 363 11.92 1.95 15.77
CA ALA A 363 12.22 0.95 14.75
C ALA A 363 11.17 -0.19 14.70
N LEU A 364 10.03 -0.07 15.38
CA LEU A 364 8.99 -1.11 15.40
C LEU A 364 8.61 -1.66 14.02
N PRO A 365 8.42 -0.85 12.97
CA PRO A 365 8.13 -1.38 11.63
C PRO A 365 9.19 -2.38 11.15
N LEU A 366 10.47 -2.10 11.37
CA LEU A 366 11.59 -2.98 10.99
C LEU A 366 11.68 -4.19 11.91
N ASN A 367 11.45 -4.01 13.21
CA ASN A 367 11.47 -5.09 14.19
C ASN A 367 10.40 -6.14 13.85
N LEU A 368 9.18 -5.69 13.55
CA LEU A 368 8.05 -6.55 13.17
C LEU A 368 8.29 -7.29 11.85
N GLU A 369 8.95 -6.66 10.88
CA GLU A 369 9.34 -7.29 9.60
C GLU A 369 10.29 -8.47 9.79
N GLY A 370 11.20 -8.37 10.77
CA GLY A 370 12.13 -9.45 11.12
C GLY A 370 11.50 -10.63 11.86
N LEU A 371 10.26 -10.51 12.37
CA LEU A 371 9.61 -11.56 13.15
C LEU A 371 9.06 -12.67 12.25
N ARG A 372 9.27 -13.90 12.70
CA ARG A 372 8.69 -15.10 12.09
C ARG A 372 7.70 -15.77 13.05
N SER A 373 6.58 -16.24 12.50
CA SER A 373 5.60 -17.07 13.18
C SER A 373 5.82 -18.53 12.81
N LEU A 374 5.90 -19.40 13.81
CA LEU A 374 6.03 -20.86 13.64
C LEU A 374 4.68 -21.58 13.69
N GLU A 375 3.59 -20.86 14.03
CA GLU A 375 2.25 -21.39 14.31
C GLU A 375 1.45 -21.77 13.05
N ASP A 376 2.14 -22.07 11.95
CA ASP A 376 1.49 -22.45 10.70
C ASP A 376 1.07 -23.94 10.72
N SER A 377 -0.03 -24.25 11.41
CA SER A 377 -0.80 -25.50 11.38
C SER A 377 -0.13 -26.81 11.88
N LYS A 378 -0.98 -27.70 12.41
CA LYS A 378 -0.66 -28.88 13.23
C LYS A 378 -0.18 -30.12 12.45
N ASP A 379 0.01 -30.03 11.14
CA ASP A 379 0.15 -31.22 10.27
C ASP A 379 1.50 -31.30 9.51
N ALA A 380 2.61 -31.02 10.21
CA ALA A 380 3.96 -31.23 9.67
C ALA A 380 4.23 -32.61 9.00
N PRO A 381 3.62 -33.75 9.43
CA PRO A 381 3.86 -35.05 8.80
C PRO A 381 3.08 -35.31 7.50
N SER A 382 2.20 -34.41 7.04
CA SER A 382 1.43 -34.56 5.79
C SER A 382 1.66 -33.44 4.77
N SER A 383 2.66 -32.58 4.97
CA SER A 383 2.94 -31.43 4.09
C SER A 383 4.21 -31.62 3.28
N VAL A 384 4.26 -31.00 2.09
CA VAL A 384 5.52 -30.72 1.37
C VAL A 384 6.30 -29.69 2.16
N ALA A 385 7.61 -29.88 2.28
CA ALA A 385 8.43 -29.01 3.11
C ALA A 385 9.19 -27.96 2.27
N TRP A 386 9.00 -26.68 2.58
CA TRP A 386 9.84 -25.57 2.12
C TRP A 386 10.79 -25.17 3.24
N MET A 387 12.10 -25.27 3.00
CA MET A 387 13.10 -25.13 4.07
C MET A 387 14.46 -24.62 3.58
N PRO A 388 15.29 -24.06 4.49
CA PRO A 388 16.69 -23.81 4.17
C PRO A 388 17.43 -25.12 3.91
N ALA A 389 18.41 -25.07 3.01
CA ALA A 389 19.26 -26.22 2.66
C ALA A 389 19.92 -26.86 3.89
N SER A 390 20.31 -26.06 4.88
CA SER A 390 20.89 -26.56 6.13
C SER A 390 19.93 -27.45 6.93
N ALA A 391 18.63 -27.12 6.96
CA ALA A 391 17.62 -27.95 7.61
C ALA A 391 17.38 -29.25 6.83
N LEU A 392 17.36 -29.18 5.48
CA LEU A 392 17.22 -30.36 4.64
C LEU A 392 18.44 -31.29 4.77
N ALA A 393 19.64 -30.73 4.81
CA ALA A 393 20.86 -31.49 5.06
C ALA A 393 20.75 -32.22 6.40
N ALA A 394 20.25 -31.59 7.47
CA ALA A 394 20.06 -32.23 8.77
C ALA A 394 18.95 -33.30 8.79
N ALA A 395 17.86 -33.10 8.04
CA ALA A 395 16.72 -34.01 7.94
C ALA A 395 16.38 -34.35 6.48
N PRO A 396 17.10 -35.29 5.84
CA PRO A 396 16.97 -35.61 4.42
C PRO A 396 15.56 -36.03 3.99
N ARG A 397 15.28 -35.91 2.69
CA ARG A 397 14.05 -36.38 2.05
C ARG A 397 14.34 -37.21 0.81
N PRO A 398 13.49 -38.20 0.46
CA PRO A 398 13.68 -39.01 -0.74
C PRO A 398 13.60 -38.21 -2.05
N PHE A 399 12.72 -37.21 -2.12
CA PHE A 399 12.52 -36.35 -3.29
C PHE A 399 12.87 -34.91 -2.94
N VAL A 400 13.85 -34.34 -3.66
CA VAL A 400 14.40 -33.02 -3.36
C VAL A 400 14.47 -32.17 -4.61
N ARG A 401 14.03 -30.90 -4.49
CA ARG A 401 14.30 -29.86 -5.47
C ARG A 401 15.01 -28.68 -4.83
N LEU A 402 16.21 -28.37 -5.33
CA LEU A 402 17.03 -27.24 -4.89
C LEU A 402 16.82 -26.06 -5.82
N LEU A 403 16.52 -24.89 -5.26
CA LEU A 403 16.25 -23.67 -5.99
C LEU A 403 17.40 -22.66 -5.89
N GLY A 404 17.46 -21.74 -6.85
CA GLY A 404 18.35 -20.58 -6.76
C GLY A 404 19.83 -20.91 -6.94
N LEU A 405 20.17 -21.98 -7.69
CA LEU A 405 21.55 -22.36 -8.00
C LEU A 405 22.19 -21.40 -9.03
N THR A 406 22.39 -20.16 -8.59
CA THR A 406 23.04 -19.08 -9.33
C THR A 406 24.43 -18.77 -8.80
N SER A 407 25.25 -18.07 -9.58
CA SER A 407 26.62 -17.71 -9.20
C SER A 407 26.74 -16.86 -7.95
N ARG A 408 25.68 -16.11 -7.58
CA ARG A 408 25.64 -15.26 -6.37
C ARG A 408 24.74 -15.79 -5.27
N GLY A 409 23.79 -16.69 -5.61
CA GLY A 409 22.81 -17.22 -4.67
C GLY A 409 23.27 -18.46 -3.90
N TRP A 410 24.05 -19.35 -4.54
CA TRP A 410 24.52 -20.59 -3.89
C TRP A 410 25.83 -21.07 -4.52
N PRO A 411 26.93 -21.18 -3.76
CA PRO A 411 27.10 -20.82 -2.34
C PRO A 411 26.98 -19.33 -2.10
N ARG A 412 26.43 -18.96 -0.96
CA ARG A 412 26.37 -17.56 -0.54
C ARG A 412 27.76 -17.04 -0.24
N MET A 413 27.97 -15.76 -0.54
CA MET A 413 29.19 -15.06 -0.20
C MET A 413 29.18 -14.67 1.28
N GLY A 414 30.31 -14.88 1.96
CA GLY A 414 30.51 -14.36 3.31
C GLY A 414 30.62 -12.83 3.28
N SER A 415 30.25 -12.20 4.39
CA SER A 415 30.54 -10.80 4.68
C SER A 415 31.32 -10.69 5.98
N ASP A 416 32.09 -9.62 6.11
CA ASP A 416 32.76 -9.26 7.36
C ASP A 416 31.73 -9.10 8.49
N ASP A 417 32.20 -9.26 9.72
CA ASP A 417 31.39 -8.95 10.88
C ASP A 417 31.22 -7.42 11.04
N ARG A 418 30.05 -7.02 11.54
CA ARG A 418 29.66 -5.60 11.62
C ARG A 418 30.47 -4.83 12.65
N LEU A 419 30.91 -5.48 13.72
CA LEU A 419 31.66 -4.84 14.80
C LEU A 419 33.11 -5.32 14.87
N LEU A 420 33.42 -6.55 14.42
CA LEU A 420 34.78 -7.10 14.37
C LEU A 420 35.23 -7.38 12.92
N PRO A 421 35.71 -6.37 12.17
CA PRO A 421 36.13 -6.56 10.78
C PRO A 421 37.36 -7.47 10.65
N ASP A 422 37.60 -7.99 9.44
CA ASP A 422 38.64 -9.02 9.19
C ASP A 422 40.06 -8.62 9.62
N HIS A 423 40.41 -7.33 9.47
CA HIS A 423 41.71 -6.80 9.87
C HIS A 423 41.91 -6.70 11.39
N VAL A 424 40.84 -6.83 12.18
CA VAL A 424 40.86 -6.83 13.65
C VAL A 424 40.94 -8.27 14.15
N VAL A 425 39.98 -9.10 13.72
CA VAL A 425 39.96 -10.54 13.98
C VAL A 425 39.74 -11.24 12.64
N PRO A 426 40.65 -12.12 12.19
CA PRO A 426 40.48 -12.82 10.93
C PRO A 426 39.13 -13.54 10.86
N THR A 427 38.42 -13.41 9.74
CA THR A 427 37.08 -13.98 9.54
C THR A 427 37.11 -15.50 9.65
N SER A 428 38.21 -16.14 9.24
CA SER A 428 38.42 -17.58 9.40
C SER A 428 38.53 -18.03 10.86
N GLU A 429 38.88 -17.10 11.76
CA GLU A 429 38.92 -17.37 13.20
C GLU A 429 37.57 -17.06 13.86
N LEU A 430 36.97 -15.92 13.53
CA LEU A 430 35.66 -15.51 14.07
C LEU A 430 34.50 -16.39 13.57
N SER A 431 34.63 -16.92 12.34
CA SER A 431 33.67 -17.84 11.73
C SER A 431 34.41 -18.99 11.03
N PRO A 432 34.91 -20.00 11.79
CA PRO A 432 35.71 -21.10 11.24
C PRO A 432 34.98 -21.96 10.21
N LEU A 433 33.65 -22.00 10.29
CA LEU A 433 32.79 -22.53 9.24
C LEU A 433 32.10 -21.36 8.55
N SER A 434 32.74 -20.81 7.50
CA SER A 434 32.15 -19.73 6.72
C SER A 434 30.88 -20.19 6.00
N ILE A 435 29.97 -19.25 5.72
CA ILE A 435 28.66 -19.57 5.13
C ILE A 435 28.79 -20.26 3.77
N GLY A 436 29.76 -19.87 2.94
CA GLY A 436 30.01 -20.50 1.65
C GLY A 436 30.54 -21.93 1.76
N VAL A 437 31.31 -22.25 2.82
CA VAL A 437 31.75 -23.63 3.09
C VAL A 437 30.59 -24.45 3.65
N ALA A 438 29.79 -23.89 4.55
CA ALA A 438 28.57 -24.52 5.05
C ALA A 438 27.61 -24.88 3.90
N ASP A 439 27.31 -23.92 3.02
CA ASP A 439 26.44 -24.11 1.86
C ASP A 439 26.92 -25.21 0.90
N ARG A 440 28.25 -25.32 0.71
CA ARG A 440 28.85 -26.42 -0.07
C ARG A 440 28.66 -27.76 0.63
N ARG A 441 28.96 -27.84 1.93
CA ARG A 441 28.81 -29.07 2.72
C ARG A 441 27.35 -29.52 2.81
N ASP A 442 26.42 -28.60 2.97
CA ASP A 442 24.98 -28.88 2.99
C ASP A 442 24.53 -29.39 1.62
N PHE A 443 24.96 -28.76 0.53
CA PHE A 443 24.69 -29.25 -0.83
C PHE A 443 25.22 -30.67 -1.07
N GLU A 444 26.48 -30.95 -0.71
CA GLU A 444 27.06 -32.30 -0.85
C GLU A 444 26.31 -33.33 0.00
N THR A 445 25.92 -32.96 1.22
CA THR A 445 25.15 -33.81 2.12
C THR A 445 23.78 -34.13 1.51
N ILE A 446 23.07 -33.13 0.98
CA ILE A 446 21.78 -33.34 0.32
C ILE A 446 21.95 -34.27 -0.88
N ALA A 447 22.95 -34.04 -1.73
CA ALA A 447 23.23 -34.89 -2.88
C ALA A 447 23.51 -36.35 -2.48
N ALA A 448 24.25 -36.56 -1.38
CA ALA A 448 24.61 -37.88 -0.89
C ALA A 448 23.53 -38.59 -0.07
N THR A 449 22.51 -37.86 0.43
CA THR A 449 21.44 -38.42 1.27
C THR A 449 20.09 -38.55 0.56
N THR A 450 19.89 -37.83 -0.54
CA THR A 450 18.65 -37.92 -1.34
C THR A 450 18.54 -39.31 -1.97
N GLU A 451 17.44 -40.02 -1.70
CA GLU A 451 17.31 -41.43 -2.06
C GLU A 451 16.78 -41.68 -3.48
N LYS A 452 15.86 -40.83 -3.98
CA LYS A 452 15.10 -41.11 -5.21
C LYS A 452 15.41 -40.13 -6.31
N GLU A 453 15.20 -38.83 -6.07
CA GLU A 453 15.30 -37.80 -7.11
C GLU A 453 15.82 -36.48 -6.55
N LEU A 454 16.79 -35.90 -7.24
CA LEU A 454 17.36 -34.59 -6.95
C LEU A 454 17.26 -33.69 -8.18
N VAL A 455 16.45 -32.64 -8.08
CA VAL A 455 16.29 -31.62 -9.13
C VAL A 455 17.09 -30.38 -8.74
N LEU A 456 18.05 -30.01 -9.58
CA LEU A 456 18.89 -28.81 -9.43
C LEU A 456 18.31 -27.71 -10.32
N SER A 457 17.72 -26.69 -9.70
CA SER A 457 17.01 -25.62 -10.39
C SER A 457 17.68 -24.26 -10.20
N ARG A 458 17.59 -23.42 -11.24
CA ARG A 458 17.99 -22.02 -11.16
C ARG A 458 17.10 -21.08 -11.99
N PRO A 459 17.03 -19.80 -11.63
CA PRO A 459 16.45 -18.77 -12.48
C PRO A 459 17.51 -18.23 -13.46
N ARG A 460 17.07 -17.86 -14.66
CA ARG A 460 17.91 -17.23 -15.68
C ARG A 460 18.00 -15.71 -15.52
N ARG A 461 16.98 -15.09 -14.93
CA ARG A 461 16.91 -13.64 -14.71
C ARG A 461 16.41 -13.27 -13.32
N ASP A 462 16.84 -12.12 -12.82
CA ASP A 462 16.30 -11.51 -11.60
C ASP A 462 14.97 -10.77 -11.86
N GLY A 463 14.43 -10.12 -10.82
CA GLY A 463 13.18 -9.36 -10.90
C GLY A 463 13.22 -8.14 -11.82
N GLU A 464 14.41 -7.59 -12.10
CA GLU A 464 14.62 -6.48 -13.05
C GLU A 464 14.91 -6.99 -14.47
N GLY A 465 15.00 -8.31 -14.66
CA GLY A 465 15.31 -8.94 -15.93
C GLY A 465 16.81 -9.05 -16.25
N ARG A 466 17.73 -8.80 -15.31
CA ARG A 466 19.17 -8.99 -15.53
C ARG A 466 19.54 -10.47 -15.57
N LEU A 467 20.54 -10.85 -16.36
CA LEU A 467 20.97 -12.24 -16.49
C LEU A 467 21.69 -12.73 -15.22
N LEU A 468 21.33 -13.93 -14.77
CA LEU A 468 21.94 -14.61 -13.63
C LEU A 468 22.87 -15.74 -14.09
N GLY A 469 24.11 -15.72 -13.59
CA GLY A 469 25.12 -16.74 -13.87
C GLY A 469 24.80 -18.08 -13.19
N LYS A 470 25.37 -19.16 -13.71
CA LYS A 470 25.24 -20.52 -13.13
C LYS A 470 26.02 -20.64 -11.83
N SER A 471 25.49 -21.38 -10.86
CA SER A 471 26.24 -21.74 -9.67
C SER A 471 27.46 -22.60 -10.01
N PRO A 472 28.61 -22.43 -9.32
CA PRO A 472 29.73 -23.35 -9.43
C PRO A 472 29.42 -24.78 -8.96
N LEU A 473 28.36 -24.99 -8.17
CA LEU A 473 27.93 -26.31 -7.69
C LEU A 473 27.38 -27.22 -8.79
N LEU A 474 26.98 -26.63 -9.93
CA LEU A 474 26.46 -27.37 -11.07
C LEU A 474 27.57 -28.00 -11.93
N HIS A 475 28.83 -27.57 -11.76
CA HIS A 475 29.93 -27.97 -12.63
C HIS A 475 30.23 -29.47 -12.52
N GLY A 476 30.25 -30.16 -13.66
CA GLY A 476 30.58 -31.59 -13.74
C GLY A 476 29.53 -32.55 -13.19
N ARG A 477 28.35 -32.07 -12.80
CA ARG A 477 27.29 -32.91 -12.19
C ARG A 477 26.20 -33.36 -13.16
N THR A 478 25.87 -32.54 -14.16
CA THR A 478 24.85 -32.87 -15.17
C THR A 478 25.39 -32.60 -16.56
N ALA A 479 25.12 -33.50 -17.51
CA ALA A 479 25.52 -33.32 -18.90
C ALA A 479 24.78 -32.14 -19.56
N ASP A 480 23.46 -32.02 -19.33
CA ASP A 480 22.60 -31.00 -19.93
C ASP A 480 21.62 -30.39 -18.91
N GLU A 481 21.28 -29.12 -19.12
CA GLU A 481 20.28 -28.37 -18.34
C GLU A 481 19.00 -28.23 -19.16
N THR A 482 17.87 -28.73 -18.65
CA THR A 482 16.56 -28.60 -19.30
C THR A 482 16.09 -27.14 -19.23
N TYR A 483 15.79 -26.55 -20.38
CA TYR A 483 15.26 -25.20 -20.48
C TYR A 483 13.73 -25.23 -20.35
N LEU A 484 13.18 -24.74 -19.24
CA LEU A 484 11.73 -24.61 -19.04
C LEU A 484 11.25 -23.26 -19.60
N GLN A 485 10.29 -23.28 -20.52
CA GLN A 485 9.67 -22.05 -21.04
C GLN A 485 8.49 -21.68 -20.17
N ARG A 486 8.33 -20.37 -19.91
CA ARG A 486 7.22 -19.87 -19.09
C ARG A 486 5.84 -20.18 -19.69
N ASN A 487 5.76 -20.30 -21.02
CA ASN A 487 4.52 -20.50 -21.74
C ASN A 487 4.25 -21.98 -22.05
N ASP A 488 5.07 -22.90 -21.53
CA ASP A 488 4.86 -24.33 -21.70
C ASP A 488 3.56 -24.75 -21.00
N VAL A 489 2.79 -25.62 -21.65
CA VAL A 489 1.59 -26.20 -21.06
C VAL A 489 2.02 -27.30 -20.09
N PRO A 490 1.79 -27.13 -18.77
CA PRO A 490 2.21 -28.14 -17.81
C PRO A 490 1.34 -29.39 -17.92
N ALA A 491 1.98 -30.55 -17.80
CA ALA A 491 1.28 -31.82 -17.61
C ALA A 491 0.46 -31.78 -16.31
N HIS A 492 1.10 -31.34 -15.22
CA HIS A 492 0.48 -31.10 -13.91
C HIS A 492 0.57 -29.61 -13.56
N ALA A 493 -0.55 -28.90 -13.63
CA ALA A 493 -0.62 -27.50 -13.20
C ALA A 493 -0.67 -27.39 -11.68
N MET A 494 0.04 -26.43 -11.09
CA MET A 494 0.10 -26.26 -9.63
C MET A 494 -1.24 -25.80 -9.02
N SER A 495 -2.08 -25.12 -9.81
CA SER A 495 -3.40 -24.60 -9.41
C SER A 495 -4.35 -24.55 -10.61
N GLU A 496 -5.62 -24.25 -10.37
CA GLU A 496 -6.58 -24.00 -11.46
C GLU A 496 -6.19 -22.75 -12.28
N VAL A 497 -5.75 -21.68 -11.62
CA VAL A 497 -5.30 -20.46 -12.30
C VAL A 497 -4.10 -20.75 -13.21
N ASP A 498 -3.13 -21.52 -12.70
CA ASP A 498 -1.97 -21.98 -13.48
C ASP A 498 -2.38 -22.81 -14.71
N ARG A 499 -3.36 -23.70 -14.53
CA ARG A 499 -3.91 -24.54 -15.60
C ARG A 499 -4.59 -23.70 -16.68
N ILE A 500 -5.48 -22.80 -16.28
CA ILE A 500 -6.25 -21.95 -17.20
C ILE A 500 -5.32 -21.00 -17.96
N THR A 501 -4.36 -20.38 -17.27
CA THR A 501 -3.39 -19.44 -17.89
C THR A 501 -2.45 -20.14 -18.88
N ALA A 502 -2.02 -21.37 -18.59
CA ALA A 502 -1.19 -22.13 -19.53
C ALA A 502 -1.99 -22.76 -20.68
N ARG A 503 -3.26 -23.13 -20.48
CA ARG A 503 -4.12 -23.78 -21.49
C ARG A 503 -5.04 -22.77 -22.17
N SER A 504 -4.49 -21.99 -23.09
CA SER A 504 -5.22 -20.94 -23.81
C SER A 504 -6.50 -21.43 -24.53
N ALA A 505 -6.54 -22.66 -25.03
CA ALA A 505 -7.74 -23.25 -25.64
C ALA A 505 -8.87 -23.43 -24.61
N GLU A 506 -8.53 -23.80 -23.39
CA GLU A 506 -9.50 -23.91 -22.30
C GLU A 506 -9.94 -22.54 -21.79
N PHE A 507 -8.99 -21.62 -21.57
CA PHE A 507 -9.32 -20.25 -21.13
C PHE A 507 -10.32 -19.59 -22.08
N ARG A 508 -10.15 -19.74 -23.40
CA ARG A 508 -11.08 -19.22 -24.44
C ARG A 508 -12.52 -19.73 -24.31
N LEU A 509 -12.75 -20.87 -23.65
CA LEU A 509 -14.10 -21.39 -23.43
C LEU A 509 -14.78 -20.76 -22.20
N THR A 510 -14.04 -20.10 -21.32
CA THR A 510 -14.59 -19.47 -20.13
C THR A 510 -15.51 -18.29 -20.50
N PRO A 511 -16.59 -18.04 -19.74
CA PRO A 511 -17.46 -16.89 -19.98
C PRO A 511 -16.71 -15.56 -19.96
N LEU A 512 -15.74 -15.43 -19.04
CA LEU A 512 -14.90 -14.23 -18.92
C LEU A 512 -14.07 -13.99 -20.18
N ALA A 513 -13.38 -15.01 -20.69
CA ALA A 513 -12.58 -14.86 -21.90
C ALA A 513 -13.43 -14.54 -23.12
N ARG A 514 -14.59 -15.19 -23.29
CA ARG A 514 -15.52 -14.89 -24.39
C ARG A 514 -16.05 -13.46 -24.32
N SER A 515 -16.37 -12.98 -23.12
CA SER A 515 -16.81 -11.60 -22.91
C SER A 515 -15.70 -10.60 -23.22
N ALA A 516 -14.47 -10.86 -22.75
CA ALA A 516 -13.33 -10.00 -22.99
C ALA A 516 -12.91 -9.98 -24.47
N GLU A 517 -12.90 -11.15 -25.13
CA GLU A 517 -12.63 -11.27 -26.56
C GLU A 517 -13.71 -10.58 -27.38
N GLY A 518 -14.99 -10.74 -27.03
CA GLY A 518 -16.10 -10.04 -27.68
C GLY A 518 -15.96 -8.52 -27.58
N CYS A 519 -15.71 -8.00 -26.37
CA CYS A 519 -15.45 -6.58 -26.14
C CYS A 519 -14.24 -6.07 -26.93
N TRP A 520 -13.13 -6.82 -26.90
CA TRP A 520 -11.94 -6.51 -27.67
C TRP A 520 -12.24 -6.43 -29.17
N VAL A 521 -12.88 -7.46 -29.74
CA VAL A 521 -13.26 -7.50 -31.17
C VAL A 521 -14.15 -6.30 -31.53
N ASP A 522 -15.15 -6.01 -30.70
CA ASP A 522 -16.08 -4.91 -30.92
C ASP A 522 -15.39 -3.55 -30.95
N TRP A 523 -14.36 -3.33 -30.13
CA TRP A 523 -13.55 -2.11 -30.18
C TRP A 523 -12.81 -1.90 -31.52
N PHE A 524 -12.55 -2.97 -32.27
CA PHE A 524 -11.92 -2.91 -33.61
C PHE A 524 -12.92 -2.81 -34.76
N ARG A 525 -14.23 -2.95 -34.51
CA ARG A 525 -15.26 -2.72 -35.54
C ARG A 525 -15.48 -1.23 -35.77
N GLU A 526 -15.84 -0.87 -37.00
CA GLU A 526 -16.21 0.51 -37.34
C GLU A 526 -17.57 0.87 -36.76
N GLU A 527 -18.57 0.02 -36.93
CA GLU A 527 -19.92 0.20 -36.38
C GLU A 527 -19.93 0.38 -34.85
N VAL A 528 -20.92 1.11 -34.34
CA VAL A 528 -21.17 1.22 -32.90
C VAL A 528 -21.78 -0.10 -32.40
N THR A 529 -21.27 -0.61 -31.29
CA THR A 529 -21.70 -1.86 -30.66
C THR A 529 -22.23 -1.62 -29.23
N ALA A 530 -22.71 -2.69 -28.58
CA ALA A 530 -23.09 -2.64 -27.16
C ALA A 530 -21.94 -2.19 -26.25
N HIS A 531 -20.69 -2.50 -26.62
CA HIS A 531 -19.49 -2.10 -25.86
C HIS A 531 -19.09 -0.64 -26.05
N ASP A 532 -19.78 0.09 -26.95
CA ASP A 532 -19.53 1.51 -27.23
C ASP A 532 -20.62 2.42 -26.63
N GLY A 533 -21.54 1.88 -25.83
CA GLY A 533 -22.59 2.64 -25.15
C GLY A 533 -24.00 2.47 -25.70
N LEU A 534 -24.26 1.44 -26.53
CA LEU A 534 -25.62 1.06 -26.87
C LEU A 534 -26.25 0.28 -25.70
N ILE A 535 -27.36 0.83 -25.20
CA ILE A 535 -28.15 0.26 -24.11
C ILE A 535 -29.59 0.07 -24.57
N ARG A 536 -30.38 -0.63 -23.75
CA ARG A 536 -31.81 -0.80 -24.02
C ARG A 536 -32.52 0.56 -23.97
N ALA A 537 -33.37 0.85 -24.96
CA ALA A 537 -34.23 2.04 -24.94
C ALA A 537 -35.18 2.04 -23.72
N HIS A 538 -35.48 3.23 -23.20
CA HIS A 538 -36.28 3.47 -21.99
C HIS A 538 -35.85 2.58 -20.83
N HIS A 539 -34.54 2.50 -20.61
CA HIS A 539 -34.02 1.83 -19.43
C HIS A 539 -34.40 2.67 -18.19
N PRO A 540 -35.02 2.10 -17.15
CA PRO A 540 -35.55 2.88 -16.01
C PRO A 540 -34.52 3.77 -15.32
N MET A 541 -33.26 3.30 -15.22
CA MET A 541 -32.15 4.11 -14.69
C MET A 541 -31.88 5.36 -15.54
N ILE A 542 -32.00 5.27 -16.87
CA ILE A 542 -31.78 6.40 -17.77
C ILE A 542 -32.92 7.39 -17.69
N ASP A 543 -34.17 6.92 -17.69
CA ASP A 543 -35.33 7.82 -17.56
C ASP A 543 -35.27 8.57 -16.22
N GLY A 544 -35.00 7.87 -15.11
CA GLY A 544 -34.79 8.50 -13.80
C GLY A 544 -33.57 9.44 -13.78
N LEU A 545 -32.50 9.10 -14.49
CA LEU A 545 -31.30 9.93 -14.60
C LEU A 545 -31.55 11.22 -15.39
N LEU A 546 -32.45 11.21 -16.38
CA LEU A 546 -32.82 12.38 -17.17
C LEU A 546 -33.81 13.27 -16.41
N ASP A 547 -34.68 12.69 -15.58
CA ASP A 547 -35.70 13.41 -14.81
C ASP A 547 -35.15 14.12 -13.56
N ARG A 548 -33.98 13.73 -13.05
CA ARG A 548 -33.35 14.41 -11.91
C ARG A 548 -32.96 15.86 -12.26
N MET A 549 -32.70 16.66 -11.23
CA MET A 549 -32.11 18.00 -11.38
C MET A 549 -30.71 17.90 -12.00
N GLN A 550 -30.47 18.64 -13.09
CA GLN A 550 -29.21 18.66 -13.81
C GLN A 550 -28.45 19.97 -13.55
N SER A 551 -27.15 19.88 -13.31
CA SER A 551 -26.27 21.06 -13.32
C SER A 551 -25.69 21.31 -14.70
N ALA A 552 -25.17 22.52 -14.93
CA ALA A 552 -24.44 22.87 -16.17
C ALA A 552 -23.31 21.87 -16.47
N THR A 553 -22.54 21.45 -15.46
CA THR A 553 -21.49 20.44 -15.60
C THR A 553 -22.04 19.09 -16.06
N SER A 554 -23.20 18.67 -15.53
CA SER A 554 -23.82 17.41 -15.93
C SER A 554 -24.40 17.44 -17.34
N LEU A 555 -25.02 18.55 -17.74
CA LEU A 555 -25.55 18.72 -19.11
C LEU A 555 -24.42 18.85 -20.13
N LYS A 556 -23.33 19.56 -19.80
CA LYS A 556 -22.12 19.59 -20.62
C LYS A 556 -21.60 18.17 -20.86
N ARG A 557 -21.53 17.35 -19.79
CA ARG A 557 -21.10 15.96 -19.92
C ARG A 557 -22.08 15.15 -20.77
N LEU A 558 -23.39 15.32 -20.60
CA LEU A 558 -24.40 14.69 -21.46
C LEU A 558 -24.18 15.02 -22.94
N LEU A 559 -23.90 16.28 -23.27
CA LEU A 559 -23.72 16.74 -24.66
C LEU A 559 -22.38 16.31 -25.28
N ARG A 560 -21.31 16.23 -24.47
CA ARG A 560 -19.94 16.02 -24.98
C ARG A 560 -19.33 14.66 -24.70
N ASP A 561 -19.88 13.93 -23.74
CA ASP A 561 -19.50 12.56 -23.38
C ASP A 561 -20.73 11.82 -22.78
N PRO A 562 -21.78 11.53 -23.59
CA PRO A 562 -22.97 10.81 -23.11
C PRO A 562 -22.63 9.48 -22.40
N LEU A 563 -21.60 8.78 -22.88
CA LEU A 563 -21.08 7.57 -22.24
C LEU A 563 -20.58 7.87 -20.81
N GLY A 564 -19.69 8.86 -20.67
CA GLY A 564 -19.19 9.31 -19.37
C GLY A 564 -20.27 9.89 -18.46
N PHE A 565 -21.35 10.47 -19.01
CA PHE A 565 -22.52 10.91 -18.25
C PHE A 565 -23.22 9.74 -17.55
N VAL A 566 -23.49 8.66 -18.29
CA VAL A 566 -24.09 7.44 -17.73
C VAL A 566 -23.18 6.79 -16.71
N TRP A 567 -21.87 6.72 -16.98
CA TRP A 567 -20.92 6.17 -16.01
C TRP A 567 -20.86 6.98 -14.71
N ARG A 568 -20.80 8.31 -14.82
CA ARG A 568 -20.69 9.19 -13.65
C ARG A 568 -21.97 9.22 -12.82
N TYR A 569 -23.12 9.38 -13.46
CA TYR A 569 -24.38 9.66 -12.76
C TYR A 569 -25.32 8.46 -12.70
N GLY A 570 -25.23 7.53 -13.67
CA GLY A 570 -25.98 6.27 -13.66
C GLY A 570 -25.31 5.19 -12.80
N PHE A 571 -24.02 4.93 -13.00
CA PHE A 571 -23.26 3.95 -12.21
C PHE A 571 -22.60 4.53 -10.95
N GLY A 572 -22.60 5.85 -10.79
CA GLY A 572 -21.98 6.50 -9.64
C GLY A 572 -20.46 6.42 -9.63
N TRP A 573 -19.81 6.18 -10.78
CA TRP A 573 -18.36 6.07 -10.86
C TRP A 573 -17.69 7.41 -10.58
N LYS A 574 -16.77 7.42 -9.63
CA LYS A 574 -16.00 8.60 -9.23
C LYS A 574 -14.52 8.26 -9.23
N THR A 575 -13.69 9.21 -9.66
CA THR A 575 -12.24 9.11 -9.51
C THR A 575 -11.91 9.16 -8.01
N PRO A 576 -11.13 8.19 -7.49
CA PRO A 576 -10.63 8.27 -6.13
C PRO A 576 -9.76 9.53 -5.98
N ARG A 577 -9.94 10.31 -4.91
CA ARG A 577 -9.04 11.44 -4.62
C ARG A 577 -7.71 10.87 -4.12
N VAL A 578 -6.64 11.14 -4.85
CA VAL A 578 -5.29 10.68 -4.52
C VAL A 578 -4.57 11.80 -3.77
N GLY A 579 -4.65 11.81 -2.44
CA GLY A 579 -3.83 12.71 -1.63
C GLY A 579 -4.37 12.93 -0.22
N ILE A 580 -3.67 12.40 0.78
CA ILE A 580 -3.88 12.74 2.20
C ILE A 580 -3.24 14.12 2.50
N ASP A 581 -2.22 14.50 1.72
CA ASP A 581 -1.49 15.76 1.80
C ASP A 581 -1.21 16.29 0.37
N PRO A 582 -2.11 17.08 -0.23
CA PRO A 582 -1.91 17.58 -1.59
C PRO A 582 -0.72 18.56 -1.60
N LEU A 583 0.24 18.39 -2.51
CA LEU A 583 1.30 19.40 -2.68
C LEU A 583 0.74 20.72 -3.23
N THR A 584 -0.34 20.65 -4.01
CA THR A 584 -1.07 21.79 -4.59
C THR A 584 -2.55 21.44 -4.66
N LEU A 585 -3.42 22.44 -4.50
CA LEU A 585 -4.85 22.24 -4.76
C LEU A 585 -5.11 22.01 -6.25
N ASP A 586 -6.16 21.24 -6.55
CA ASP A 586 -6.66 21.16 -7.91
C ASP A 586 -7.38 22.47 -8.31
N ASN A 587 -7.63 22.65 -9.61
CA ASN A 587 -8.28 23.88 -10.11
C ASN A 587 -9.71 24.06 -9.57
N ARG A 588 -10.40 22.97 -9.23
CA ARG A 588 -11.78 23.01 -8.72
C ARG A 588 -11.76 23.48 -7.27
N GLU A 589 -10.89 22.94 -6.44
CA GLU A 589 -10.68 23.34 -5.04
C GLU A 589 -10.25 24.80 -4.93
N PHE A 590 -9.33 25.24 -5.79
CA PHE A 590 -8.97 26.65 -5.88
C PHE A 590 -10.20 27.52 -6.21
N GLY A 591 -11.01 27.08 -7.19
CA GLY A 591 -12.25 27.76 -7.55
C GLY A 591 -13.21 27.86 -6.37
N GLU A 592 -13.46 26.76 -5.66
CA GLU A 592 -14.37 26.73 -4.51
C GLU A 592 -13.96 27.71 -3.41
N ILE A 593 -12.66 27.85 -3.13
CA ILE A 593 -12.16 28.85 -2.17
C ILE A 593 -12.43 30.26 -2.70
N LEU A 594 -12.15 30.53 -3.97
CA LEU A 594 -12.40 31.84 -4.57
C LEU A 594 -13.89 32.21 -4.50
N HIS A 595 -14.78 31.31 -4.91
CA HIS A 595 -16.23 31.52 -4.87
C HIS A 595 -16.74 31.75 -3.44
N GLY A 596 -16.29 30.96 -2.46
CA GLY A 596 -16.67 31.16 -1.06
C GLY A 596 -16.18 32.49 -0.46
N VAL A 597 -15.06 33.04 -0.96
CA VAL A 597 -14.59 34.39 -0.59
C VAL A 597 -15.45 35.47 -1.25
N LEU A 598 -15.80 35.30 -2.53
CA LEU A 598 -16.62 36.26 -3.27
C LEU A 598 -18.03 36.38 -2.66
N GLU A 599 -18.67 35.25 -2.36
CA GLU A 599 -20.00 35.20 -1.73
C GLU A 599 -20.04 36.02 -0.45
N LYS A 600 -19.20 35.66 0.53
CA LYS A 600 -19.15 36.34 1.84
C LYS A 600 -18.81 37.82 1.69
N THR A 601 -17.90 38.17 0.79
CA THR A 601 -17.53 39.58 0.56
C THR A 601 -18.70 40.40 0.05
N VAL A 602 -19.47 39.90 -0.93
CA VAL A 602 -20.61 40.63 -1.49
C VAL A 602 -21.73 40.75 -0.46
N VAL A 603 -22.03 39.68 0.28
CA VAL A 603 -23.04 39.70 1.35
C VAL A 603 -22.71 40.74 2.42
N ASP A 604 -21.47 40.77 2.91
CA ASP A 604 -21.03 41.74 3.93
C ASP A 604 -21.15 43.19 3.41
N LEU A 605 -20.71 43.45 2.18
CA LEU A 605 -20.70 44.82 1.62
C LEU A 605 -22.10 45.35 1.30
N GLU A 606 -23.01 44.49 0.83
CA GLU A 606 -24.40 44.88 0.62
C GLU A 606 -25.12 45.16 1.95
N ALA A 607 -24.83 44.39 3.01
CA ALA A 607 -25.34 44.65 4.35
C ALA A 607 -24.81 45.97 4.96
N GLU A 608 -23.59 46.38 4.58
CA GLU A 608 -22.92 47.61 5.04
C GLU A 608 -23.26 48.87 4.21
N GLY A 609 -24.26 48.81 3.31
CA GLY A 609 -24.77 49.97 2.56
C GLY A 609 -24.55 49.93 1.05
N GLY A 610 -24.15 48.78 0.50
CA GLY A 610 -24.10 48.50 -0.93
C GLY A 610 -22.69 48.35 -1.49
N LEU A 611 -22.48 47.38 -2.37
CA LEU A 611 -21.18 47.11 -2.97
C LEU A 611 -20.61 48.30 -3.76
N ILE A 612 -21.48 49.05 -4.45
CA ILE A 612 -21.10 50.16 -5.32
C ILE A 612 -20.74 51.44 -4.54
N THR A 613 -21.26 51.60 -3.33
CA THR A 613 -21.00 52.78 -2.47
C THR A 613 -19.76 52.58 -1.59
N ALA A 614 -19.40 51.32 -1.28
CA ALA A 614 -18.24 50.98 -0.46
C ALA A 614 -16.91 51.43 -1.08
N ASP A 615 -16.03 52.06 -0.28
CA ASP A 615 -14.71 52.50 -0.74
C ASP A 615 -13.71 51.34 -0.88
N ALA A 616 -12.57 51.60 -1.53
CA ALA A 616 -11.56 50.56 -1.79
C ALA A 616 -10.91 49.99 -0.51
N ALA A 617 -10.95 50.72 0.61
CA ALA A 617 -10.44 50.22 1.89
C ALA A 617 -11.42 49.21 2.50
N SER A 618 -12.71 49.54 2.50
CA SER A 618 -13.81 48.71 3.00
C SER A 618 -13.92 47.40 2.21
N VAL A 619 -13.83 47.47 0.87
CA VAL A 619 -13.80 46.28 0.01
C VAL A 619 -12.65 45.33 0.37
N ARG A 620 -11.44 45.86 0.56
CA ARG A 620 -10.28 45.03 0.94
C ARG A 620 -10.44 44.40 2.32
N ALA A 621 -10.98 45.15 3.29
CA ALA A 621 -11.24 44.64 4.62
C ALA A 621 -12.29 43.52 4.62
N ALA A 622 -13.36 43.65 3.81
CA ALA A 622 -14.36 42.60 3.65
C ALA A 622 -13.78 41.33 3.03
N ILE A 623 -12.94 41.46 1.99
CA ILE A 623 -12.23 40.32 1.38
C ILE A 623 -11.33 39.61 2.38
N ASP A 624 -10.58 40.37 3.19
CA ASP A 624 -9.68 39.80 4.20
C ASP A 624 -10.44 38.97 5.25
N ARG A 625 -11.57 39.48 5.76
CA ARG A 625 -12.46 38.74 6.66
C ARG A 625 -13.04 37.48 6.00
N ALA A 626 -13.54 37.61 4.77
CA ALA A 626 -14.11 36.49 4.01
C ALA A 626 -13.07 35.38 3.73
N LEU A 627 -11.81 35.76 3.49
CA LEU A 627 -10.69 34.86 3.27
C LEU A 627 -10.32 34.08 4.53
N GLU A 628 -10.25 34.76 5.69
CA GLU A 628 -10.01 34.10 6.99
C GLU A 628 -11.11 33.09 7.30
N ASN A 629 -12.38 33.47 7.18
CA ASN A 629 -13.51 32.58 7.40
C ASN A 629 -13.50 31.34 6.46
N THR A 630 -13.19 31.55 5.19
CA THR A 630 -13.15 30.46 4.20
C THR A 630 -11.96 29.55 4.41
N ARG A 631 -10.81 30.11 4.81
CA ARG A 631 -9.62 29.35 5.21
C ARG A 631 -9.94 28.41 6.37
N ASP A 632 -10.56 28.93 7.43
CA ASP A 632 -10.82 28.16 8.64
C ASP A 632 -11.78 26.98 8.39
N SER A 633 -12.80 27.19 7.56
CA SER A 633 -13.71 26.13 7.10
C SER A 633 -12.99 25.10 6.22
N PHE A 634 -12.18 25.54 5.25
CA PHE A 634 -11.47 24.63 4.35
C PHE A 634 -10.43 23.77 5.10
N GLU A 635 -9.68 24.37 6.02
CA GLU A 635 -8.74 23.66 6.90
C GLU A 635 -9.45 22.72 7.91
N ALA A 636 -10.75 22.89 8.14
CA ALA A 636 -11.55 21.98 8.97
C ALA A 636 -11.98 20.71 8.22
N GLU A 637 -12.37 20.88 6.97
CA GLU A 637 -13.04 19.83 6.20
C GLU A 637 -12.08 19.06 5.29
N ARG A 638 -10.94 19.65 4.92
CA ARG A 638 -10.10 19.15 3.82
C ARG A 638 -8.61 19.24 4.10
N ALA A 639 -7.86 18.44 3.33
CA ALA A 639 -6.41 18.51 3.27
C ALA A 639 -5.96 19.81 2.60
N VAL A 640 -5.03 20.53 3.22
CA VAL A 640 -4.42 21.72 2.63
C VAL A 640 -2.96 21.46 2.27
N PRO A 641 -2.40 22.19 1.28
CA PRO A 641 -0.99 22.11 0.98
C PRO A 641 -0.07 22.50 2.14
N PRO A 642 1.24 22.17 2.06
CA PRO A 642 2.23 22.67 3.00
C PRO A 642 2.12 24.19 3.19
N ALA A 643 2.30 24.66 4.43
CA ALA A 643 1.97 26.03 4.85
C ALA A 643 2.45 27.13 3.89
N ALA A 644 3.65 27.03 3.32
CA ALA A 644 4.18 28.01 2.37
C ALA A 644 3.38 28.08 1.06
N ILE A 645 2.95 26.92 0.54
CA ILE A 645 2.13 26.84 -0.68
C ILE A 645 0.71 27.29 -0.38
N TRP A 646 0.18 26.91 0.78
CA TRP A 646 -1.16 27.30 1.21
C TRP A 646 -1.28 28.82 1.38
N SER A 647 -0.35 29.46 2.08
CA SER A 647 -0.31 30.92 2.23
C SER A 647 -0.21 31.65 0.89
N ARG A 648 0.59 31.13 -0.05
CA ARG A 648 0.67 31.68 -1.42
C ARG A 648 -0.66 31.53 -2.18
N THR A 649 -1.33 30.39 -2.01
CA THR A 649 -2.63 30.12 -2.65
C THR A 649 -3.69 31.09 -2.16
N LEU A 650 -3.77 31.32 -0.84
CA LEU A 650 -4.67 32.31 -0.25
C LEU A 650 -4.36 33.74 -0.71
N ALA A 651 -3.08 34.10 -0.84
CA ALA A 651 -2.68 35.40 -1.38
C ALA A 651 -3.09 35.58 -2.86
N GLU A 652 -3.03 34.52 -3.66
CA GLU A 652 -3.50 34.51 -5.05
C GLU A 652 -5.03 34.65 -5.12
N VAL A 653 -5.77 33.93 -4.28
CA VAL A 653 -7.23 34.09 -4.13
C VAL A 653 -7.59 35.52 -3.77
N ARG A 654 -6.91 36.10 -2.76
CA ARG A 654 -7.09 37.50 -2.34
C ARG A 654 -6.91 38.47 -3.51
N GLY A 655 -5.84 38.32 -4.28
CA GLY A 655 -5.56 39.17 -5.45
C GLY A 655 -6.65 39.08 -6.51
N LEU A 656 -7.17 37.87 -6.77
CA LEU A 656 -8.27 37.67 -7.71
C LEU A 656 -9.60 38.21 -7.21
N ALA A 657 -9.93 38.01 -5.93
CA ALA A 657 -11.14 38.54 -5.32
C ALA A 657 -11.20 40.07 -5.46
N VAL A 658 -10.07 40.76 -5.24
CA VAL A 658 -9.99 42.22 -5.44
C VAL A 658 -10.32 42.61 -6.89
N ALA A 659 -9.77 41.90 -7.88
CA ALA A 659 -10.03 42.17 -9.29
C ALA A 659 -11.48 41.84 -9.73
N ILE A 660 -12.17 40.96 -9.01
CA ILE A 660 -13.53 40.50 -9.34
C ILE A 660 -14.61 41.38 -8.69
N VAL A 661 -14.43 41.74 -7.41
CA VAL A 661 -15.46 42.44 -6.61
C VAL A 661 -15.69 43.85 -7.16
N ARG A 662 -14.62 44.56 -7.53
CA ARG A 662 -14.66 45.84 -8.26
C ARG A 662 -13.76 45.79 -9.51
N PRO A 663 -14.27 45.32 -10.66
CA PRO A 663 -13.54 45.38 -11.92
C PRO A 663 -13.36 46.85 -12.34
N GLU A 664 -12.17 47.23 -12.81
CA GLU A 664 -11.86 48.63 -13.17
C GLU A 664 -12.69 49.13 -14.37
N ASP A 665 -13.05 48.24 -15.30
CA ASP A 665 -13.73 48.57 -16.55
C ASP A 665 -15.26 48.32 -16.51
N GLU A 666 -15.81 47.84 -15.39
CA GLU A 666 -17.25 47.57 -15.29
C GLU A 666 -18.04 48.83 -14.92
N VAL A 667 -18.96 49.25 -15.80
CA VAL A 667 -19.91 50.31 -15.50
C VAL A 667 -21.08 49.74 -14.69
N PRO A 668 -21.33 50.21 -13.45
CA PRO A 668 -22.45 49.74 -12.63
C PRO A 668 -23.80 50.06 -13.27
N LEU A 669 -24.80 49.21 -13.01
CA LEU A 669 -26.19 49.51 -13.35
C LEU A 669 -26.73 50.67 -12.50
N PRO A 670 -27.75 51.42 -12.97
CA PRO A 670 -28.42 52.42 -12.15
C PRO A 670 -29.02 51.78 -10.90
N GLU A 671 -28.72 52.35 -9.72
CA GLU A 671 -29.20 51.84 -8.41
C GLU A 671 -28.97 50.33 -8.22
N GLN A 672 -27.81 49.85 -8.69
CA GLN A 672 -27.48 48.43 -8.73
C GLN A 672 -27.51 47.77 -7.34
N ARG A 673 -28.20 46.63 -7.26
CA ARG A 673 -28.03 45.64 -6.19
C ARG A 673 -27.23 44.45 -6.70
N SER A 674 -26.25 44.00 -5.92
CA SER A 674 -25.37 42.89 -6.30
C SER A 674 -25.61 41.67 -5.41
N PHE A 675 -25.59 40.48 -6.00
CA PHE A 675 -25.70 39.21 -5.32
C PHE A 675 -24.59 38.28 -5.83
N ALA A 676 -24.14 37.36 -4.98
CA ALA A 676 -23.09 36.40 -5.33
C ALA A 676 -23.55 34.98 -4.98
N GLU A 677 -23.06 33.99 -5.73
CA GLU A 677 -23.43 32.56 -5.60
C GLU A 677 -24.95 32.33 -5.54
N VAL A 678 -25.72 33.07 -6.37
CA VAL A 678 -27.19 33.11 -6.30
C VAL A 678 -27.79 31.76 -6.70
N PRO A 679 -28.37 31.00 -5.77
CA PRO A 679 -28.87 29.67 -6.07
C PRO A 679 -30.22 29.72 -6.81
N PHE A 680 -30.46 28.70 -7.64
CA PHE A 680 -31.77 28.45 -8.23
C PHE A 680 -32.09 26.94 -8.20
N SER A 681 -33.36 26.65 -7.98
CA SER A 681 -33.89 25.30 -7.80
C SER A 681 -33.11 24.48 -6.76
N ARG A 682 -32.92 25.08 -5.58
CA ARG A 682 -32.23 24.55 -4.41
C ARG A 682 -33.05 24.81 -3.15
N GLU A 683 -33.31 23.76 -2.38
CA GLU A 683 -34.06 23.82 -1.11
C GLU A 683 -33.14 23.97 0.12
N ASP A 684 -31.83 23.77 -0.06
CA ASP A 684 -30.80 23.75 0.98
C ASP A 684 -30.19 25.13 1.27
N VAL A 685 -30.94 26.20 1.01
CA VAL A 685 -30.46 27.58 1.14
C VAL A 685 -30.92 28.17 2.47
N ASP A 686 -30.01 28.87 3.16
CA ASP A 686 -30.33 29.56 4.40
C ASP A 686 -31.32 30.71 4.13
N ALA A 687 -32.47 30.65 4.80
CA ALA A 687 -33.53 31.65 4.70
C ALA A 687 -33.12 33.03 5.23
N SER A 688 -31.98 33.15 5.93
CA SER A 688 -31.42 34.42 6.37
C SER A 688 -30.74 35.21 5.25
N ILE A 689 -30.39 34.56 4.13
CA ILE A 689 -29.74 35.19 2.99
C ILE A 689 -30.80 35.87 2.12
N GLU A 690 -30.68 37.17 1.93
CA GLU A 690 -31.56 37.91 1.02
C GLU A 690 -31.22 37.58 -0.43
N LEU A 691 -32.19 37.01 -1.15
CA LEU A 691 -32.04 36.59 -2.54
C LEU A 691 -33.06 37.31 -3.44
N PRO A 692 -32.75 37.46 -4.74
CA PRO A 692 -33.63 38.15 -5.69
C PRO A 692 -34.89 37.38 -6.05
N TRP A 693 -34.98 36.09 -5.71
CA TRP A 693 -36.11 35.19 -5.96
C TRP A 693 -36.16 34.07 -4.92
N ASP A 694 -37.22 33.26 -4.94
CA ASP A 694 -37.30 32.03 -4.17
C ASP A 694 -36.30 30.99 -4.73
N PRO A 695 -35.26 30.59 -3.98
CA PRO A 695 -34.27 29.65 -4.48
C PRO A 695 -34.84 28.26 -4.73
N ALA A 696 -35.98 27.88 -4.14
CA ALA A 696 -36.61 26.58 -4.35
C ALA A 696 -37.41 26.49 -5.67
N GLU A 697 -37.64 27.62 -6.34
CA GLU A 697 -38.41 27.65 -7.59
C GLU A 697 -37.70 26.85 -8.70
N ALA A 698 -38.46 25.95 -9.35
CA ALA A 698 -37.93 25.00 -10.31
C ALA A 698 -37.75 25.62 -11.70
N VAL A 699 -36.51 25.65 -12.18
CA VAL A 699 -36.15 26.11 -13.53
C VAL A 699 -36.16 24.91 -14.48
N THR A 700 -36.91 25.01 -15.57
CA THR A 700 -37.08 23.93 -16.55
C THR A 700 -36.80 24.43 -17.95
N ILE A 701 -35.88 23.76 -18.65
CA ILE A 701 -35.52 24.09 -20.03
C ILE A 701 -36.68 23.69 -20.98
N PRO A 702 -37.26 24.63 -21.75
CA PRO A 702 -38.29 24.39 -22.75
C PRO A 702 -37.83 23.37 -23.77
N LEU A 703 -38.77 22.66 -24.40
CA LEU A 703 -38.54 21.59 -25.39
C LEU A 703 -37.82 20.35 -24.83
N ALA A 704 -36.73 20.50 -24.07
CA ALA A 704 -35.94 19.41 -23.50
C ALA A 704 -36.54 18.84 -22.19
N GLY A 705 -37.28 19.67 -21.44
CA GLY A 705 -37.90 19.27 -20.17
C GLY A 705 -36.90 18.92 -19.07
N PHE A 706 -35.64 19.36 -19.18
CA PHE A 706 -34.65 19.20 -18.12
C PHE A 706 -34.91 20.21 -17.01
N ARG A 707 -35.03 19.71 -15.79
CA ARG A 707 -34.99 20.56 -14.60
C ARG A 707 -33.54 20.85 -14.27
N ILE A 708 -33.19 22.12 -14.08
CA ILE A 708 -31.82 22.53 -13.83
C ILE A 708 -31.62 23.13 -12.45
N THR A 709 -30.40 23.01 -11.94
CA THR A 709 -29.99 23.58 -10.65
C THR A 709 -28.57 24.12 -10.75
N GLY A 710 -28.27 25.16 -9.97
CA GLY A 710 -26.96 25.78 -9.95
C GLY A 710 -26.91 27.00 -9.02
N ALA A 711 -25.78 27.70 -9.07
CA ALA A 711 -25.56 28.95 -8.38
C ALA A 711 -24.88 29.92 -9.37
N ILE A 712 -25.46 31.10 -9.58
CA ILE A 712 -24.92 32.12 -10.46
C ILE A 712 -23.82 32.88 -9.71
N ASP A 713 -22.59 32.84 -10.20
CA ASP A 713 -21.43 33.38 -9.46
C ASP A 713 -21.62 34.83 -9.02
N ARG A 714 -22.12 35.71 -9.91
CA ARG A 714 -22.57 37.06 -9.56
C ARG A 714 -23.73 37.53 -10.42
N LEU A 715 -24.72 38.14 -9.77
CA LEU A 715 -25.90 38.73 -10.37
C LEU A 715 -26.02 40.20 -9.94
N ASN A 716 -26.13 41.11 -10.90
CA ASN A 716 -26.38 42.53 -10.64
C ASN A 716 -27.75 42.91 -11.22
N ILE A 717 -28.61 43.55 -10.44
CA ILE A 717 -29.97 43.95 -10.84
C ILE A 717 -30.08 45.48 -10.74
N SER A 718 -30.62 46.14 -11.76
CA SER A 718 -30.92 47.59 -11.73
C SER A 718 -32.01 47.91 -10.70
N GLY A 719 -32.04 49.13 -10.17
CA GLY A 719 -33.03 49.52 -9.15
C GLY A 719 -34.50 49.44 -9.63
N ASP A 720 -34.73 49.56 -10.93
CA ASP A 720 -36.05 49.39 -11.56
C ASP A 720 -36.39 47.94 -11.94
N GLY A 721 -35.45 47.00 -11.76
CA GLY A 721 -35.61 45.57 -12.05
C GLY A 721 -35.67 45.20 -13.54
N THR A 722 -35.50 46.16 -14.46
CA THR A 722 -35.66 45.92 -15.91
C THR A 722 -34.42 45.33 -16.58
N LYS A 723 -33.25 45.48 -15.95
CA LYS A 723 -31.96 45.04 -16.48
C LYS A 723 -31.18 44.22 -15.47
N VAL A 724 -30.69 43.07 -15.91
CA VAL A 724 -29.95 42.12 -15.09
C VAL A 724 -28.65 41.74 -15.77
N ARG A 725 -27.54 41.79 -15.03
CA ARG A 725 -26.22 41.34 -15.50
C ARG A 725 -25.80 40.08 -14.77
N VAL A 726 -25.49 39.03 -15.54
CA VAL A 726 -25.03 37.73 -15.09
C VAL A 726 -23.54 37.61 -15.39
N ASN A 727 -22.74 37.36 -14.37
CA ASN A 727 -21.29 37.22 -14.49
C ASN A 727 -20.84 35.82 -14.05
N ASP A 728 -20.24 35.05 -14.96
CA ASP A 728 -19.57 33.76 -14.67
C ASP A 728 -18.05 33.98 -14.67
N TYR A 729 -17.36 33.55 -13.62
CA TYR A 729 -15.92 33.82 -13.44
C TYR A 729 -15.09 32.56 -13.70
N LYS A 730 -14.04 32.70 -14.53
CA LYS A 730 -13.09 31.62 -14.82
C LYS A 730 -11.67 32.03 -14.51
N THR A 731 -10.98 31.15 -13.79
CA THR A 731 -9.56 31.31 -13.41
C THR A 731 -8.59 30.78 -14.48
N GLY A 732 -9.10 30.13 -15.53
CA GLY A 732 -8.32 29.61 -16.64
C GLY A 732 -7.84 30.67 -17.63
N ARG A 733 -7.24 30.21 -18.74
CA ARG A 733 -6.88 31.09 -19.86
C ARG A 733 -8.12 31.37 -20.73
N PRO A 734 -8.34 32.61 -21.18
CA PRO A 734 -9.41 32.91 -22.12
C PRO A 734 -9.14 32.26 -23.49
N PRO A 735 -10.20 31.97 -24.27
CA PRO A 735 -10.07 31.54 -25.65
C PRO A 735 -9.37 32.60 -26.51
N ARG A 736 -8.77 32.20 -27.65
CA ARG A 736 -8.06 33.16 -28.51
C ARG A 736 -9.02 34.15 -29.17
N SER A 737 -10.12 33.68 -29.75
CA SER A 737 -11.15 34.52 -30.35
C SER A 737 -12.36 34.66 -29.44
N ALA A 738 -12.97 35.85 -29.41
CA ALA A 738 -14.20 36.13 -28.65
C ALA A 738 -15.46 35.73 -29.45
N ASP A 739 -15.44 35.95 -30.76
CA ASP A 739 -16.57 35.68 -31.68
C ASP A 739 -16.78 34.17 -31.94
N GLU A 740 -15.87 33.33 -31.44
CA GLU A 740 -15.87 31.87 -31.61
C GLU A 740 -16.15 31.13 -30.28
N TYR A 741 -16.77 31.78 -29.31
CA TYR A 741 -16.94 31.21 -27.97
C TYR A 741 -18.35 31.47 -27.40
N VAL A 742 -19.37 31.02 -28.15
CA VAL A 742 -20.78 31.09 -27.74
C VAL A 742 -21.14 29.81 -26.99
N LEU A 743 -21.02 28.64 -27.63
CA LEU A 743 -21.22 27.34 -26.98
C LEU A 743 -19.94 26.48 -26.93
N ASP A 744 -18.89 26.82 -27.69
CA ASP A 744 -17.60 26.12 -27.83
C ASP A 744 -17.75 24.59 -27.96
N GLY A 745 -18.58 24.15 -28.91
CA GLY A 745 -18.87 22.74 -29.12
C GLY A 745 -19.74 22.12 -28.02
N GLY A 746 -20.42 22.93 -27.20
CA GLY A 746 -21.08 22.54 -25.97
C GLY A 746 -20.15 22.49 -24.74
N LYS A 747 -18.91 23.02 -24.81
CA LYS A 747 -18.02 23.10 -23.64
C LYS A 747 -18.42 24.19 -22.68
N GLU A 748 -19.09 25.22 -23.18
CA GLU A 748 -19.51 26.37 -22.42
C GLU A 748 -21.01 26.56 -22.67
N ILE A 749 -21.81 26.06 -21.74
CA ILE A 749 -23.26 26.22 -21.75
C ILE A 749 -23.73 26.95 -20.48
N GLN A 750 -22.80 27.24 -19.58
CA GLN A 750 -23.10 27.63 -18.20
C GLN A 750 -23.72 29.02 -18.18
N ARG A 751 -23.14 29.98 -18.90
CA ARG A 751 -23.71 31.34 -18.98
C ARG A 751 -25.12 31.35 -19.61
N ALA A 752 -25.34 30.47 -20.59
CA ALA A 752 -26.61 30.40 -21.31
C ALA A 752 -27.66 29.85 -20.34
N LEU A 753 -27.34 28.78 -19.61
CA LEU A 753 -28.22 28.26 -18.57
C LEU A 753 -28.50 29.28 -17.44
N TYR A 754 -27.53 30.13 -17.09
CA TYR A 754 -27.77 31.21 -16.11
C TYR A 754 -28.69 32.30 -16.65
N ALA A 755 -28.49 32.75 -17.89
CA ALA A 755 -29.41 33.67 -18.54
C ALA A 755 -30.83 33.09 -18.64
N PHE A 756 -30.92 31.78 -18.90
CA PHE A 756 -32.17 31.03 -18.93
C PHE A 756 -32.89 31.09 -17.58
N ALA A 757 -32.18 30.76 -16.49
CA ALA A 757 -32.73 30.79 -15.14
C ALA A 757 -33.23 32.19 -14.75
N VAL A 758 -32.46 33.24 -15.05
CA VAL A 758 -32.85 34.63 -14.79
C VAL A 758 -34.15 35.00 -15.51
N LYS A 759 -34.26 34.69 -16.81
CA LYS A 759 -35.48 34.99 -17.58
C LYS A 759 -36.69 34.21 -17.08
N GLN A 760 -36.52 32.97 -16.64
CA GLN A 760 -37.64 32.19 -16.11
C GLN A 760 -38.10 32.72 -14.74
N LEU A 761 -37.17 33.10 -13.85
CA LEU A 761 -37.47 33.49 -12.47
C LEU A 761 -37.90 34.95 -12.32
N LEU A 762 -37.34 35.85 -13.11
CA LEU A 762 -37.65 37.29 -13.02
C LEU A 762 -38.60 37.77 -14.13
N GLY A 763 -38.74 37.02 -15.23
CA GLY A 763 -39.66 37.31 -16.33
C GLY A 763 -38.98 37.42 -17.69
N SER A 764 -39.73 37.12 -18.75
CA SER A 764 -39.23 37.05 -20.13
C SER A 764 -38.81 38.40 -20.73
N ASP A 765 -39.40 39.49 -20.22
CA ASP A 765 -39.28 40.84 -20.80
C ASP A 765 -38.06 41.61 -20.27
N ILE A 766 -37.30 41.01 -19.35
CA ILE A 766 -36.11 41.61 -18.74
C ILE A 766 -34.91 41.51 -19.69
N GLU A 767 -34.14 42.60 -19.76
CA GLU A 767 -32.88 42.64 -20.50
C GLU A 767 -31.79 41.91 -19.69
N VAL A 768 -31.26 40.80 -20.22
CA VAL A 768 -30.20 40.01 -19.56
C VAL A 768 -28.87 40.15 -20.29
N GLU A 769 -27.89 40.73 -19.62
CA GLU A 769 -26.49 40.79 -20.06
C GLU A 769 -25.69 39.66 -19.40
N ALA A 770 -25.44 38.55 -20.11
CA ALA A 770 -24.63 37.46 -19.58
C ALA A 770 -23.18 37.52 -20.10
N ALA A 771 -22.20 37.43 -19.20
CA ALA A 771 -20.78 37.52 -19.54
C ALA A 771 -19.94 36.45 -18.83
N LEU A 772 -18.88 36.01 -19.52
CA LEU A 772 -17.84 35.14 -19.00
C LEU A 772 -16.58 35.96 -18.80
N ASN A 773 -16.14 36.03 -17.55
CA ASN A 773 -15.07 36.90 -17.13
C ASN A 773 -13.82 36.07 -16.80
N PHE A 774 -12.66 36.53 -17.28
CA PHE A 774 -11.33 35.96 -17.00
C PHE A 774 -10.48 36.99 -16.25
N PRO A 775 -10.63 37.11 -14.92
CA PRO A 775 -10.04 38.19 -14.13
C PRO A 775 -8.51 38.25 -14.21
N ARG A 776 -7.85 37.08 -14.27
CA ARG A 776 -6.38 36.97 -14.45
C ARG A 776 -5.86 37.67 -15.71
N HIS A 777 -6.73 37.83 -16.70
CA HIS A 777 -6.38 38.31 -18.03
C HIS A 777 -7.10 39.62 -18.38
N GLY A 778 -7.90 40.20 -17.48
CA GLY A 778 -8.67 41.42 -17.73
C GLY A 778 -9.59 41.30 -18.96
N ARG A 779 -10.14 40.12 -19.22
CA ARG A 779 -10.95 39.86 -20.43
C ARG A 779 -12.36 39.41 -20.06
N SER A 780 -13.34 40.11 -20.60
CA SER A 780 -14.75 39.73 -20.55
C SER A 780 -15.23 39.33 -21.94
N LEU A 781 -16.05 38.27 -22.00
CA LEU A 781 -16.70 37.80 -23.21
C LEU A 781 -18.21 37.90 -22.97
N PRO A 782 -18.95 38.86 -23.56
CA PRO A 782 -20.40 38.91 -23.44
C PRO A 782 -21.08 37.86 -24.34
N LEU A 783 -22.28 37.41 -23.95
CA LEU A 783 -23.14 36.56 -24.76
C LEU A 783 -23.99 37.43 -25.69
N ALA A 784 -23.64 37.48 -26.97
CA ALA A 784 -24.48 38.11 -27.98
C ALA A 784 -25.74 37.27 -28.26
N ASN A 785 -26.87 37.91 -28.54
CA ASN A 785 -28.14 37.28 -28.91
C ASN A 785 -28.57 36.14 -27.98
N ALA A 786 -28.59 36.39 -26.67
CA ALA A 786 -28.86 35.38 -25.65
C ALA A 786 -30.10 34.52 -25.96
N ASP A 787 -31.22 35.12 -26.38
CA ASP A 787 -32.46 34.40 -26.69
C ASP A 787 -32.31 33.36 -27.80
N GLU A 788 -31.59 33.69 -28.88
CA GLU A 788 -31.33 32.75 -29.97
C GLU A 788 -30.46 31.58 -29.49
N VAL A 789 -29.46 31.86 -28.65
CA VAL A 789 -28.56 30.85 -28.09
C VAL A 789 -29.33 29.92 -27.13
N LEU A 790 -30.26 30.45 -26.34
CA LEU A 790 -31.11 29.69 -25.44
C LEU A 790 -32.03 28.72 -26.21
N GLU A 791 -32.62 29.18 -27.30
CA GLU A 791 -33.45 28.35 -28.18
C GLU A 791 -32.63 27.22 -28.81
N GLN A 792 -31.45 27.54 -29.37
CA GLN A 792 -30.55 26.55 -29.95
C GLN A 792 -30.09 25.51 -28.92
N LEU A 793 -29.69 25.94 -27.71
CA LEU A 793 -29.28 25.03 -26.64
C LEU A 793 -30.42 24.09 -26.22
N SER A 794 -31.65 24.60 -26.17
CA SER A 794 -32.85 23.80 -25.85
C SER A 794 -33.09 22.68 -26.87
N ILE A 795 -32.87 22.96 -28.16
CA ILE A 795 -32.96 21.96 -29.24
C ILE A 795 -31.90 20.87 -29.08
N PHE A 796 -30.63 21.25 -28.85
CA PHE A 796 -29.56 20.26 -28.66
C PHE A 796 -29.79 19.37 -27.42
N LEU A 797 -30.27 19.96 -26.33
CA LEU A 797 -30.61 19.22 -25.12
C LEU A 797 -31.79 18.27 -25.33
N ALA A 798 -32.82 18.69 -26.07
CA ALA A 798 -33.94 17.81 -26.42
C ALA A 798 -33.48 16.61 -27.26
N ALA A 799 -32.59 16.84 -28.24
CA ALA A 799 -31.99 15.78 -29.04
C ALA A 799 -31.12 14.84 -28.19
N ALA A 800 -30.31 15.37 -27.27
CA ALA A 800 -29.50 14.57 -26.36
C ALA A 800 -30.36 13.71 -25.42
N ARG A 801 -31.47 14.25 -24.91
CA ARG A 801 -32.46 13.51 -24.11
C ARG A 801 -33.04 12.36 -24.92
N SER A 802 -33.53 12.64 -26.13
CA SER A 802 -34.12 11.63 -27.01
C SER A 802 -33.13 10.51 -27.35
N ASN A 803 -31.88 10.84 -27.67
CA ASN A 803 -30.83 9.86 -27.93
C ASN A 803 -30.57 8.95 -26.73
N LEU A 804 -30.44 9.52 -25.52
CA LEU A 804 -30.18 8.71 -24.33
C LEU A 804 -31.38 7.84 -23.98
N GLN A 805 -32.61 8.34 -24.08
CA GLN A 805 -33.84 7.53 -23.94
C GLN A 805 -33.93 6.42 -24.98
N GLY A 806 -33.50 6.69 -26.22
CA GLY A 806 -33.36 5.70 -27.29
C GLY A 806 -32.24 4.68 -27.06
N GLY A 807 -31.48 4.81 -25.97
CA GLY A 807 -30.41 3.89 -25.58
C GLY A 807 -29.07 4.17 -26.25
N ARG A 808 -28.80 5.42 -26.63
CA ARG A 808 -27.56 5.84 -27.30
C ARG A 808 -26.67 6.65 -26.36
N ALA A 809 -25.96 5.99 -25.45
CA ALA A 809 -24.96 6.61 -24.59
C ALA A 809 -23.58 6.60 -25.24
N LEU A 810 -23.47 7.21 -26.42
CA LEU A 810 -22.30 7.06 -27.31
C LEU A 810 -21.14 8.01 -26.95
N PRO A 811 -19.90 7.70 -27.35
CA PRO A 811 -18.76 8.57 -27.08
C PRO A 811 -18.87 9.88 -27.85
N GLY A 812 -18.57 10.98 -27.16
CA GLY A 812 -18.46 12.31 -27.75
C GLY A 812 -17.02 12.85 -27.67
N PRO A 813 -16.77 14.09 -28.11
CA PRO A 813 -15.44 14.68 -28.16
C PRO A 813 -14.68 14.63 -26.83
N ASP A 814 -15.37 14.73 -25.69
CA ASP A 814 -14.76 14.73 -24.36
C ASP A 814 -14.39 13.32 -23.87
N THR A 815 -14.87 12.26 -24.53
CA THR A 815 -14.44 10.88 -24.23
C THR A 815 -12.93 10.70 -24.48
N ALA A 816 -12.36 11.40 -25.47
CA ALA A 816 -10.97 11.23 -25.91
C ALA A 816 -9.95 12.20 -25.29
N ILE A 817 -10.37 13.13 -24.45
CA ILE A 817 -9.47 14.14 -23.88
C ILE A 817 -8.54 13.51 -22.83
N ALA A 818 -7.33 14.06 -22.71
CA ALA A 818 -6.31 13.53 -21.81
C ALA A 818 -6.74 13.54 -20.33
N TYR A 819 -7.61 14.48 -19.97
CA TYR A 819 -8.10 14.74 -18.60
C TYR A 819 -9.51 14.19 -18.35
N ASN A 820 -9.99 13.23 -19.17
CA ASN A 820 -11.22 12.51 -18.84
C ASN A 820 -11.00 11.68 -17.56
N ASP A 821 -11.78 11.96 -16.53
CA ASP A 821 -11.68 11.37 -15.19
C ASP A 821 -12.08 9.87 -15.17
N LEU A 822 -12.71 9.39 -16.24
CA LEU A 822 -13.15 8.00 -16.46
C LEU A 822 -12.32 7.27 -17.53
N ARG A 823 -11.20 7.85 -17.97
CA ARG A 823 -10.34 7.28 -19.03
C ARG A 823 -9.86 5.86 -18.74
N PHE A 824 -9.74 5.46 -17.47
CA PHE A 824 -9.31 4.11 -17.10
C PHE A 824 -10.30 3.02 -17.52
N ALA A 825 -11.59 3.37 -17.69
CA ALA A 825 -12.60 2.44 -18.19
C ALA A 825 -12.60 2.29 -19.72
N LEU A 826 -11.83 3.12 -20.43
CA LEU A 826 -11.72 3.08 -21.88
C LEU A 826 -10.59 2.12 -22.34
N PRO A 827 -10.61 1.68 -23.61
CA PRO A 827 -9.54 0.87 -24.17
C PRO A 827 -8.17 1.53 -24.04
N ALA A 828 -7.11 0.72 -23.99
CA ALA A 828 -5.75 1.24 -24.05
C ALA A 828 -5.58 2.09 -25.32
N ASN A 829 -5.03 3.30 -25.16
CA ASN A 829 -4.87 4.27 -26.26
C ASN A 829 -6.20 4.64 -26.97
N ALA A 830 -7.32 4.66 -26.22
CA ALA A 830 -8.66 4.96 -26.74
C ALA A 830 -8.71 6.19 -27.65
N ALA A 831 -8.10 7.31 -27.21
CA ALA A 831 -8.12 8.57 -27.96
C ALA A 831 -7.54 8.46 -29.38
N LYS A 832 -6.48 7.68 -29.59
CA LYS A 832 -5.82 7.57 -30.91
C LYS A 832 -6.38 6.46 -31.79
N SER A 833 -7.08 5.48 -31.21
CA SER A 833 -7.49 4.26 -31.90
C SER A 833 -9.00 4.06 -31.89
N TRP A 834 -9.54 3.56 -30.77
CA TRP A 834 -10.96 3.27 -30.60
C TRP A 834 -11.84 4.49 -30.88
N PHE A 835 -11.56 5.65 -30.29
CA PHE A 835 -12.39 6.85 -30.48
C PHE A 835 -12.41 7.31 -31.94
N ASN A 836 -11.25 7.37 -32.59
CA ASN A 836 -11.17 7.76 -34.00
C ASN A 836 -11.98 6.83 -34.91
N ARG A 837 -12.00 5.54 -34.60
CA ARG A 837 -12.79 4.54 -35.32
C ARG A 837 -14.29 4.71 -35.09
N LYS A 838 -14.70 4.96 -33.85
CA LYS A 838 -16.11 5.05 -33.45
C LYS A 838 -16.73 6.43 -33.67
N ARG A 839 -15.92 7.49 -33.85
CA ARG A 839 -16.38 8.88 -33.92
C ARG A 839 -17.42 9.10 -35.00
N ALA A 840 -17.11 8.77 -36.26
CA ALA A 840 -18.03 9.02 -37.37
C ALA A 840 -19.38 8.31 -37.22
N PRO A 841 -19.44 7.00 -36.93
CA PRO A 841 -20.72 6.32 -36.73
C PRO A 841 -21.44 6.73 -35.43
N ALA A 842 -20.71 7.12 -34.37
CA ALA A 842 -21.31 7.71 -33.17
C ALA A 842 -21.95 9.08 -33.46
N THR A 843 -21.25 9.97 -34.18
CA THR A 843 -21.79 11.26 -34.64
C THR A 843 -23.06 11.04 -35.47
N LEU A 844 -23.02 10.12 -36.43
CA LEU A 844 -24.19 9.80 -37.25
C LEU A 844 -25.37 9.28 -36.43
N ALA A 845 -25.11 8.47 -35.41
CA ALA A 845 -26.16 7.93 -34.56
C ALA A 845 -26.73 8.95 -33.55
N LEU A 846 -25.94 9.95 -33.16
CA LEU A 846 -26.36 11.05 -32.28
C LEU A 846 -27.07 12.18 -33.03
N ASP A 847 -26.84 12.31 -34.34
CA ASP A 847 -27.54 13.20 -35.25
C ASP A 847 -27.55 14.66 -34.73
N ASP A 848 -28.72 15.29 -34.60
CA ASP A 848 -28.89 16.66 -34.09
C ASP A 848 -28.17 16.94 -32.76
N ALA A 849 -28.03 15.94 -31.88
CA ALA A 849 -27.32 16.12 -30.62
C ALA A 849 -25.81 16.33 -30.81
N ALA A 850 -25.22 15.80 -31.89
CA ALA A 850 -23.82 15.98 -32.22
C ALA A 850 -23.55 17.29 -32.99
N ALA A 851 -24.58 17.92 -33.56
CA ALA A 851 -24.44 19.19 -34.28
C ALA A 851 -23.91 20.33 -33.39
N ILE A 852 -24.17 20.27 -32.08
CA ILE A 852 -23.60 21.22 -31.10
C ILE A 852 -22.06 21.24 -31.14
N TRP A 853 -21.40 20.15 -31.54
CA TRP A 853 -19.94 20.07 -31.54
C TRP A 853 -19.27 20.97 -32.59
N GLU A 854 -20.02 21.42 -33.59
CA GLU A 854 -19.56 22.35 -34.64
C GLU A 854 -19.96 23.81 -34.34
N VAL A 855 -20.79 24.05 -33.33
CA VAL A 855 -21.16 25.41 -32.89
C VAL A 855 -19.98 26.02 -32.13
N LYS A 856 -19.53 27.20 -32.56
CA LYS A 856 -18.41 27.90 -31.93
C LYS A 856 -18.85 28.64 -30.66
#